data_AF-A0A0A6VSA3-F1
#
_entry.id   AF-A0A0A6VSA3-F1
#
_cell.length_a   1.000
_cell.length_b   1.000
_cell.length_c   1.000
_cell.angle_alpha   90.00
_cell.angle_beta   90.00
_cell.angle_gamma   90.00
#
_symmetry.space_group_name_H-M   'P 1'
#
loop_
_entity.id
_entity.type
_entity.pdbx_description
1 polymer ?
#
loop_
_entity_poly.entity_id
_entity_poly.type
_entity_poly.pdbx_seq_one_letter_code
_entity_poly.pdbx_strand_id
1 'polypeptide(L)'
;MQTTTHSVVADLIARSNRLGADPKNTNYAGGNTSAKGTATDPVTGEGVELLWVKGSGGDLGTLTEKGLAALRLDRVRALTGVYRGVEHEDEMVAAFDYCLHGAGGAAPSIDTAMHGLVDAPHVDHLHPDSGIAVATAADGERLTGEIFGGKVVWVPWRRPGFQLGLDIAAIKEANPEAIGCILGGHGITAWGATSEESEQNSLWIIRTAEQYIDQHGRPEPFGPVLDGYGALPAEQRRAKAAALAPVIRGLASADRPQVGHFTDDARVLEFLAGTTHPRLAALGTSCPDHFLRTKVKPLVLDLPAGAPVEDCVARLKELHEAYRADYQAYYDRHAGPDSPAIRGADPAIVLVPGVGMFSFGKNKQTARVAGEFYLNAINVMRGAEGISAYAPIDEAEKFRIEYWALEEAKLRRLPAPQPLATRIALVTGAASGIGRAIATRLAAEGACVVIADLDAEKARAAAAELGGTDVAVGVAVDVSDEAAVQAAIEAAVLAFGGLDLVVNNAGLSLSKPLLETTEADWDLQHDVMAKGSFLVSKNAARVLIAQGLGGDIVYISSKNSIFAGPNNIAYSATKADQAHQVRLLAAELGEHGIKVNGINPDGVVRGSGIFAGGWGAKRAAVYGVPEEELGAYYAQRTLLKREVLPENVANAVFALCTADFSHTTGLHVPVDAGVAAAFLR
;
A
#
# COMPACT_ATOMS: atom_id res chain seq x y z
N MET A 1 16.10 22.79 26.66
CA MET A 1 14.82 23.35 27.14
C MET A 1 13.73 22.57 26.43
N GLN A 2 12.88 21.82 27.15
CA GLN A 2 11.68 21.23 26.55
C GLN A 2 10.77 22.40 26.15
N THR A 3 10.65 22.66 24.85
CA THR A 3 9.67 23.59 24.31
C THR A 3 8.29 23.04 24.65
N THR A 4 7.59 23.67 25.59
CA THR A 4 6.17 23.41 25.82
C THR A 4 5.41 23.83 24.58
N THR A 5 4.75 22.88 23.91
CA THR A 5 3.89 23.14 22.75
C THR A 5 2.88 24.23 23.09
N HIS A 6 2.71 25.19 22.18
CA HIS A 6 1.76 26.30 22.33
C HIS A 6 0.33 25.75 22.53
N SER A 7 -0.45 26.35 23.44
CA SER A 7 -1.78 25.82 23.82
C SER A 7 -2.72 25.69 22.61
N VAL A 8 -2.77 26.70 21.74
CA VAL A 8 -3.57 26.68 20.51
C VAL A 8 -3.16 25.53 19.58
N VAL A 9 -1.87 25.20 19.54
CA VAL A 9 -1.34 24.10 18.72
C VAL A 9 -1.73 22.76 19.33
N ALA A 10 -1.67 22.63 20.65
CA ALA A 10 -2.11 21.43 21.36
C ALA A 10 -3.61 21.16 21.12
N ASP A 11 -4.46 22.18 21.21
CA ASP A 11 -5.91 22.07 20.97
C ASP A 11 -6.23 21.73 19.51
N LEU A 12 -5.49 22.31 18.56
CA LEU A 12 -5.59 21.99 17.14
C LEU A 12 -5.23 20.53 16.87
N ILE A 13 -4.12 20.04 17.41
CA ILE A 13 -3.68 18.65 17.22
C ILE A 13 -4.68 17.69 17.83
N ALA A 14 -5.18 17.98 19.04
CA ALA A 14 -6.18 17.15 19.71
C ALA A 14 -7.48 17.05 18.89
N ARG A 15 -8.01 18.18 18.39
CA ARG A 15 -9.17 18.20 17.49
C ARG A 15 -8.92 17.42 16.21
N SER A 16 -7.77 17.66 15.56
CA SER A 16 -7.40 16.99 14.31
C SER A 16 -7.37 15.49 14.46
N ASN A 17 -6.76 14.99 15.55
CA ASN A 17 -6.67 13.57 15.84
C ASN A 17 -8.06 12.96 16.12
N ARG A 18 -8.96 13.68 16.81
CA ARG A 18 -10.34 13.20 17.03
C ARG A 18 -11.15 13.15 15.74
N LEU A 19 -11.10 14.21 14.93
CA LEU A 19 -11.79 14.24 13.63
C LEU A 19 -11.28 13.14 12.71
N GLY A 20 -9.96 12.99 12.60
CA GLY A 20 -9.31 12.01 11.74
C GLY A 20 -9.29 10.58 12.29
N ALA A 21 -9.75 10.34 13.52
CA ALA A 21 -9.90 8.98 14.05
C ALA A 21 -11.12 8.24 13.47
N ASP A 22 -12.09 8.99 12.92
CA ASP A 22 -13.25 8.44 12.21
C ASP A 22 -13.12 8.71 10.70
N PRO A 23 -12.84 7.67 9.88
CA PRO A 23 -12.73 7.80 8.43
C PRO A 23 -13.99 8.31 7.73
N LYS A 24 -15.15 8.32 8.40
CA LYS A 24 -16.37 8.95 7.86
C LYS A 24 -16.32 10.46 7.85
N ASN A 25 -15.49 11.07 8.71
CA ASN A 25 -15.35 12.51 8.78
C ASN A 25 -14.38 13.02 7.70
N THR A 26 -13.34 12.26 7.38
CA THR A 26 -12.31 12.66 6.43
C THR A 26 -11.53 11.45 5.90
N ASN A 27 -11.07 11.57 4.66
CA ASN A 27 -10.24 10.55 4.00
C ASN A 27 -8.83 10.46 4.61
N TYR A 28 -8.18 9.31 4.41
CA TYR A 28 -6.74 9.14 4.68
C TYR A 28 -5.91 10.13 3.86
N ALA A 29 -4.94 10.78 4.49
CA ALA A 29 -4.10 11.85 3.95
C ALA A 29 -4.86 13.09 3.40
N GLY A 30 -6.18 13.13 3.55
CA GLY A 30 -7.08 14.22 3.16
C GLY A 30 -7.46 15.13 4.34
N GLY A 31 -8.23 16.17 4.01
CA GLY A 31 -8.66 17.23 4.92
C GLY A 31 -7.54 18.16 5.40
N ASN A 32 -7.90 19.32 5.94
CA ASN A 32 -7.01 20.27 6.58
C ASN A 32 -7.71 20.92 7.78
N THR A 33 -6.99 21.08 8.87
CA THR A 33 -7.47 21.79 10.07
C THR A 33 -6.50 22.92 10.37
N SER A 34 -7.03 24.03 10.88
CA SER A 34 -6.20 25.16 11.29
C SER A 34 -6.67 25.85 12.55
N ALA A 35 -5.75 26.59 13.16
CA ALA A 35 -5.99 27.52 14.23
C ALA A 35 -5.14 28.78 14.03
N LYS A 36 -5.72 29.93 14.36
CA LYS A 36 -5.06 31.23 14.39
C LYS A 36 -4.83 31.64 15.84
N GLY A 37 -3.72 32.31 16.13
CA GLY A 37 -3.49 32.88 17.44
C GLY A 37 -2.15 33.60 17.55
N THR A 38 -1.96 34.29 18.68
CA THR A 38 -0.76 35.08 18.94
C THR A 38 0.36 34.21 19.52
N ALA A 39 1.57 34.31 18.96
CA ALA A 39 2.80 33.79 19.55
C ALA A 39 3.84 34.89 19.69
N THR A 40 4.96 34.63 20.37
CA THR A 40 6.08 35.58 20.44
C THR A 40 7.00 35.40 19.23
N ASP A 41 7.26 36.48 18.49
CA ASP A 41 8.24 36.49 17.43
C ASP A 41 9.65 36.37 18.04
N PRO A 42 10.43 35.33 17.72
CA PRO A 42 11.74 35.11 18.33
C PRO A 42 12.79 36.17 17.93
N VAL A 43 12.53 36.95 16.86
CA VAL A 43 13.43 38.00 16.38
C VAL A 43 13.12 39.33 17.06
N THR A 44 11.84 39.71 17.18
CA THR A 44 11.46 41.03 17.72
C THR A 44 11.07 40.99 19.20
N GLY A 45 10.67 39.82 19.72
CA GLY A 45 10.10 39.68 21.05
C GLY A 45 8.65 40.16 21.17
N GLU A 46 8.04 40.62 20.07
CA GLU A 46 6.66 41.11 20.05
C GLU A 46 5.64 39.99 19.79
N GLY A 47 4.38 40.26 20.10
CA GLY A 47 3.28 39.38 19.74
C GLY A 47 3.05 39.38 18.23
N VAL A 48 2.91 38.19 17.64
CA VAL A 48 2.65 37.99 16.22
C VAL A 48 1.48 37.04 16.02
N GLU A 49 0.57 37.41 15.13
CA GLU A 49 -0.52 36.52 14.70
C GLU A 49 -0.01 35.46 13.74
N LEU A 50 -0.18 34.19 14.13
CA LEU A 50 0.20 33.02 13.36
C LEU A 50 -1.02 32.21 12.95
N LEU A 51 -0.91 31.60 11.78
CA LEU A 51 -1.76 30.52 11.29
C LEU A 51 -0.98 29.22 11.42
N TRP A 52 -1.49 28.29 12.24
CA TRP A 52 -1.06 26.89 12.22
C TRP A 52 -2.07 26.08 11.42
N VAL A 53 -1.61 25.40 10.38
CA VAL A 53 -2.46 24.58 9.49
C VAL A 53 -1.80 23.24 9.24
N LYS A 54 -2.58 22.16 9.13
CA LYS A 54 -2.02 20.88 8.67
C LYS A 54 -1.36 21.06 7.30
N GLY A 55 -0.08 20.71 7.21
CA GLY A 55 0.66 20.76 5.95
C GLY A 55 0.31 19.61 5.00
N SER A 56 0.99 19.59 3.85
CA SER A 56 0.76 18.59 2.82
C SER A 56 1.25 17.19 3.23
N GLY A 57 0.48 16.15 2.92
CA GLY A 57 0.92 14.75 2.93
C GLY A 57 0.81 13.97 4.25
N GLY A 58 0.29 14.57 5.33
CA GLY A 58 0.06 13.88 6.62
C GLY A 58 -1.43 13.57 6.92
N ASP A 59 -1.68 12.54 7.73
CA ASP A 59 -3.01 12.16 8.23
C ASP A 59 -3.46 13.05 9.40
N LEU A 60 -4.74 13.42 9.42
CA LEU A 60 -5.34 14.16 10.53
C LEU A 60 -5.36 13.35 11.82
N GLY A 61 -5.65 12.04 11.74
CA GLY A 61 -5.78 11.15 12.91
C GLY A 61 -4.48 10.91 13.68
N THR A 62 -3.34 11.15 13.05
CA THR A 62 -2.00 10.96 13.62
C THR A 62 -1.15 12.23 13.54
N LEU A 63 -1.80 13.39 13.48
CA LEU A 63 -1.13 14.67 13.34
C LEU A 63 -0.26 14.95 14.57
N THR A 64 0.94 15.44 14.31
CA THR A 64 1.86 15.95 15.34
C THR A 64 2.29 17.37 14.96
N GLU A 65 2.95 18.08 15.88
CA GLU A 65 3.42 19.45 15.66
C GLU A 65 4.31 19.58 14.40
N LYS A 66 5.10 18.55 14.07
CA LYS A 66 5.94 18.52 12.86
C LYS A 66 5.12 18.51 11.56
N GLY A 67 3.87 18.07 11.62
CA GLY A 67 2.93 18.03 10.49
C GLY A 67 2.22 19.36 10.24
N LEU A 68 2.45 20.39 11.06
CA LEU A 68 1.87 21.72 10.88
C LEU A 68 2.82 22.62 10.10
N ALA A 69 2.24 23.48 9.25
CA ALA A 69 2.87 24.67 8.72
C ALA A 69 2.47 25.86 9.61
N ALA A 70 3.45 26.67 10.02
CA ALA A 70 3.23 27.90 10.77
C ALA A 70 3.51 29.10 9.86
N LEU A 71 2.51 29.97 9.66
CA LEU A 71 2.58 31.12 8.76
C LEU A 71 2.21 32.42 9.48
N ARG A 72 2.86 33.52 9.11
CA ARG A 72 2.51 34.89 9.48
C ARG A 72 1.16 35.27 8.86
N LEU A 73 0.12 35.42 9.69
CA LEU A 73 -1.24 35.65 9.19
C LEU A 73 -1.37 36.97 8.43
N ASP A 74 -0.67 38.02 8.89
CA ASP A 74 -0.58 39.31 8.20
C ASP A 74 -0.03 39.17 6.78
N ARG A 75 0.99 38.33 6.59
CA ARG A 75 1.58 38.07 5.27
C ARG A 75 0.65 37.24 4.39
N VAL A 76 0.02 36.20 4.93
CA VAL A 76 -0.93 35.38 4.18
C VAL A 76 -2.08 36.24 3.65
N ARG A 77 -2.63 37.14 4.47
CA ARG A 77 -3.68 38.08 4.04
C ARG A 77 -3.18 39.12 3.03
N ALA A 78 -1.93 39.57 3.14
CA ALA A 78 -1.32 40.49 2.18
C ALA A 78 -1.16 39.87 0.78
N LEU A 79 -1.14 38.54 0.65
CA LEU A 79 -1.09 37.87 -0.65
C LEU A 79 -2.28 38.22 -1.56
N THR A 80 -3.41 38.63 -0.99
CA THR A 80 -4.58 39.11 -1.76
C THR A 80 -4.23 40.31 -2.66
N GLY A 81 -3.27 41.14 -2.27
CA GLY A 81 -2.84 42.31 -3.06
C GLY A 81 -1.91 41.99 -4.23
N VAL A 82 -1.35 40.78 -4.29
CA VAL A 82 -0.48 40.32 -5.39
C VAL A 82 -1.11 39.23 -6.25
N TYR A 83 -2.22 38.64 -5.79
CA TYR A 83 -2.94 37.62 -6.52
C TYR A 83 -3.61 38.21 -7.78
N ARG A 84 -3.33 37.60 -8.94
CA ARG A 84 -3.71 38.13 -10.27
C ARG A 84 -4.94 37.46 -10.88
N GLY A 85 -5.54 36.50 -10.18
CA GLY A 85 -6.67 35.71 -10.66
C GLY A 85 -6.30 34.28 -11.05
N VAL A 86 -7.32 33.51 -11.43
CA VAL A 86 -7.29 32.04 -11.58
C VAL A 86 -6.27 31.52 -12.59
N GLU A 87 -5.92 32.32 -13.59
CA GLU A 87 -4.89 31.96 -14.59
C GLU A 87 -3.47 31.91 -13.98
N HIS A 88 -3.30 32.51 -12.79
CA HIS A 88 -2.04 32.59 -12.05
C HIS A 88 -2.10 31.84 -10.71
N GLU A 89 -3.06 30.94 -10.54
CA GLU A 89 -3.32 30.19 -9.30
C GLU A 89 -2.07 29.47 -8.77
N ASP A 90 -1.33 28.81 -9.66
CA ASP A 90 -0.19 27.97 -9.30
C ASP A 90 1.01 28.78 -8.75
N GLU A 91 1.08 30.08 -9.03
CA GLU A 91 2.12 30.98 -8.51
C GLU A 91 2.00 31.18 -6.99
N MET A 92 0.78 31.06 -6.46
CA MET A 92 0.49 31.31 -5.04
C MET A 92 1.13 30.29 -4.12
N VAL A 93 1.50 29.12 -4.64
CA VAL A 93 2.07 28.05 -3.82
C VAL A 93 3.47 28.41 -3.35
N ALA A 94 4.29 28.93 -4.26
CA ALA A 94 5.60 29.46 -3.90
C ALA A 94 5.47 30.72 -3.03
N ALA A 95 4.38 31.49 -3.17
CA ALA A 95 4.16 32.67 -2.36
C ALA A 95 3.98 32.34 -0.86
N PHE A 96 3.39 31.18 -0.52
CA PHE A 96 3.26 30.75 0.87
C PHE A 96 4.60 30.53 1.59
N ASP A 97 5.67 30.19 0.87
CA ASP A 97 7.00 30.03 1.47
C ASP A 97 7.51 31.35 2.08
N TYR A 98 7.10 32.50 1.53
CA TYR A 98 7.43 33.83 2.06
C TYR A 98 6.57 34.24 3.27
N CYS A 99 5.53 33.47 3.56
CA CYS A 99 4.67 33.65 4.73
C CYS A 99 5.09 32.78 5.91
N LEU A 100 6.00 31.82 5.75
CA LEU A 100 6.43 30.92 6.83
C LEU A 100 7.02 31.67 8.03
N HIS A 101 6.69 31.20 9.23
CA HIS A 101 7.26 31.69 10.48
C HIS A 101 8.23 30.65 11.06
N GLY A 102 9.52 30.80 10.75
CA GLY A 102 10.58 29.88 11.15
C GLY A 102 11.00 28.90 10.05
N ALA A 103 11.96 28.04 10.37
CA ALA A 103 12.62 27.14 9.40
C ALA A 103 12.25 25.65 9.58
N GLY A 104 11.06 25.34 10.11
CA GLY A 104 10.63 23.96 10.37
C GLY A 104 9.12 23.78 10.28
N GLY A 105 8.69 22.53 10.13
CA GLY A 105 7.29 22.16 9.92
C GLY A 105 7.05 21.53 8.55
N ALA A 106 5.80 21.17 8.29
CA ALA A 106 5.38 20.66 6.99
C ALA A 106 5.23 21.81 5.98
N ALA A 107 5.32 21.50 4.68
CA ALA A 107 5.02 22.47 3.63
C ALA A 107 3.53 22.86 3.67
N PRO A 108 3.18 24.15 3.51
CA PRO A 108 1.78 24.59 3.40
C PRO A 108 1.04 23.82 2.29
N SER A 109 -0.22 23.44 2.53
CA SER A 109 -1.07 22.89 1.46
C SER A 109 -1.63 24.02 0.59
N ILE A 110 -2.15 23.70 -0.59
CA ILE A 110 -2.85 24.68 -1.43
C ILE A 110 -4.06 25.30 -0.71
N ASP A 111 -4.77 24.49 0.10
CA ASP A 111 -5.94 24.92 0.86
C ASP A 111 -5.58 25.90 1.99
N THR A 112 -4.30 26.16 2.26
CA THR A 112 -3.85 27.16 3.25
C THR A 112 -4.52 28.52 3.05
N ALA A 113 -4.87 28.89 1.81
CA ALA A 113 -5.60 30.12 1.52
C ALA A 113 -6.92 30.22 2.28
N MET A 114 -7.79 29.19 2.25
CA MET A 114 -9.08 29.25 2.93
C MET A 114 -8.90 29.34 4.45
N HIS A 115 -7.89 28.65 4.98
CA HIS A 115 -7.56 28.69 6.41
C HIS A 115 -7.05 30.06 6.86
N GLY A 116 -6.38 30.84 6.00
CA GLY A 116 -5.88 32.18 6.32
C GLY A 116 -6.86 33.32 6.02
N LEU A 117 -7.64 33.20 4.96
CA LEU A 117 -8.50 34.27 4.43
C LEU A 117 -9.89 34.30 5.09
N VAL A 118 -10.45 33.15 5.46
CA VAL A 118 -11.72 33.11 6.20
C VAL A 118 -11.52 33.76 7.57
N ASP A 119 -12.35 34.75 7.88
CA ASP A 119 -12.26 35.49 9.14
C ASP A 119 -12.90 34.72 10.30
N ALA A 120 -12.24 33.63 10.69
CA ALA A 120 -12.57 32.81 11.85
C ALA A 120 -11.28 32.27 12.50
N PRO A 121 -11.18 32.22 13.84
CA PRO A 121 -9.98 31.70 14.52
C PRO A 121 -9.65 30.25 14.17
N HIS A 122 -10.67 29.41 13.99
CA HIS A 122 -10.52 28.01 13.64
C HIS A 122 -11.28 27.68 12.36
N VAL A 123 -10.64 26.93 11.47
CA VAL A 123 -11.23 26.50 10.19
C VAL A 123 -10.84 25.05 9.95
N ASP A 124 -11.83 24.25 9.59
CA ASP A 124 -11.68 22.85 9.19
C ASP A 124 -12.17 22.70 7.75
N HIS A 125 -11.45 21.91 6.97
CA HIS A 125 -11.83 21.43 5.66
C HIS A 125 -11.73 19.91 5.68
N LEU A 126 -12.85 19.24 5.41
CA LEU A 126 -12.97 17.79 5.57
C LEU A 126 -13.64 17.16 4.34
N HIS A 127 -13.43 15.86 4.18
CA HIS A 127 -13.92 15.05 3.06
C HIS A 127 -14.86 13.92 3.52
N PRO A 128 -15.98 14.21 4.19
CA PRO A 128 -16.92 13.18 4.63
C PRO A 128 -17.74 12.64 3.45
N ASP A 129 -18.00 11.33 3.41
CA ASP A 129 -18.80 10.70 2.34
C ASP A 129 -20.17 11.38 2.16
N SER A 130 -20.85 11.73 3.26
CA SER A 130 -22.16 12.39 3.25
C SER A 130 -22.12 13.81 2.69
N GLY A 131 -21.09 14.59 3.05
CA GLY A 131 -20.90 15.94 2.53
C GLY A 131 -20.54 15.93 1.05
N ILE A 132 -19.67 15.00 0.62
CA ILE A 132 -19.31 14.85 -0.80
C ILE A 132 -20.50 14.33 -1.61
N ALA A 133 -21.36 13.48 -1.05
CA ALA A 133 -22.59 13.04 -1.70
C ALA A 133 -23.52 14.23 -2.04
N VAL A 134 -23.67 15.19 -1.12
CA VAL A 134 -24.39 16.44 -1.41
C VAL A 134 -23.63 17.30 -2.43
N ALA A 135 -22.31 17.41 -2.28
CA ALA A 135 -21.45 18.18 -3.19
C ALA A 135 -21.44 17.67 -4.63
N THR A 136 -21.65 16.37 -4.84
CA THR A 136 -21.63 15.70 -6.15
C THR A 136 -23.04 15.28 -6.61
N ALA A 137 -24.08 15.72 -5.92
CA ALA A 137 -25.45 15.57 -6.40
C ALA A 137 -25.74 16.62 -7.49
N ALA A 138 -26.46 16.22 -8.54
CA ALA A 138 -26.86 17.12 -9.62
C ALA A 138 -27.60 18.38 -9.12
N ASP A 139 -28.34 18.26 -8.01
CA ASP A 139 -29.06 19.36 -7.35
C ASP A 139 -28.37 19.87 -6.07
N GLY A 140 -27.05 19.72 -5.94
CA GLY A 140 -26.30 19.95 -4.69
C GLY A 140 -26.54 21.32 -4.05
N GLU A 141 -26.67 22.39 -4.84
CA GLU A 141 -26.97 23.74 -4.35
C GLU A 141 -28.33 23.81 -3.65
N ARG A 142 -29.38 23.30 -4.32
CA ARG A 142 -30.75 23.24 -3.77
C ARG A 142 -30.78 22.39 -2.51
N LEU A 143 -30.17 21.20 -2.56
CA LEU A 143 -30.09 20.27 -1.44
C LEU A 143 -29.37 20.89 -0.23
N THR A 144 -28.30 21.63 -0.45
CA THR A 144 -27.58 22.34 0.64
C THR A 144 -28.53 23.30 1.37
N GLY A 145 -29.35 24.06 0.64
CA GLY A 145 -30.36 24.92 1.23
C GLY A 145 -31.42 24.16 2.04
N GLU A 146 -31.90 23.03 1.52
CA GLU A 146 -32.92 22.18 2.17
C GLU A 146 -32.39 21.49 3.43
N ILE A 147 -31.16 20.97 3.39
CA ILE A 147 -30.56 20.19 4.47
C ILE A 147 -30.19 21.09 5.65
N PHE A 148 -29.60 22.25 5.37
CA PHE A 148 -28.95 23.08 6.41
C PHE A 148 -29.69 24.38 6.74
N GLY A 149 -30.75 24.73 6.01
CA GLY A 149 -31.59 25.89 6.30
C GLY A 149 -30.82 27.21 6.32
N GLY A 150 -29.76 27.34 5.49
CA GLY A 150 -28.93 28.54 5.39
C GLY A 150 -27.77 28.64 6.39
N LYS A 151 -27.64 27.71 7.36
CA LYS A 151 -26.47 27.67 8.26
C LYS A 151 -25.19 27.21 7.57
N VAL A 152 -25.32 26.49 6.46
CA VAL A 152 -24.24 26.04 5.59
C VAL A 152 -24.57 26.52 4.18
N VAL A 153 -23.59 27.12 3.51
CA VAL A 153 -23.78 27.77 2.22
C VAL A 153 -23.13 26.96 1.10
N TRP A 154 -23.74 26.96 -0.08
CA TRP A 154 -23.17 26.31 -1.25
C TRP A 154 -22.07 27.16 -1.89
N VAL A 155 -20.96 26.51 -2.25
CA VAL A 155 -19.90 27.08 -3.08
C VAL A 155 -19.89 26.29 -4.40
N PRO A 156 -20.10 26.91 -5.57
CA PRO A 156 -19.95 26.23 -6.85
C PRO A 156 -18.54 25.63 -6.99
N TRP A 157 -18.40 24.60 -7.84
CA TRP A 157 -17.09 23.98 -8.07
C TRP A 157 -16.03 25.03 -8.41
N ARG A 158 -14.93 24.97 -7.66
CA ARG A 158 -13.72 25.74 -7.86
C ARG A 158 -12.55 24.82 -7.57
N ARG A 159 -11.54 24.86 -8.44
CA ARG A 159 -10.27 24.19 -8.19
C ARG A 159 -9.69 24.63 -6.83
N PRO A 160 -9.20 23.71 -5.99
CA PRO A 160 -8.52 24.04 -4.74
C PRO A 160 -7.40 25.06 -4.97
N GLY A 161 -7.39 26.15 -4.20
CA GLY A 161 -6.60 27.33 -4.54
C GLY A 161 -6.85 28.55 -3.64
N PHE A 162 -6.06 29.58 -3.90
CA PHE A 162 -6.25 30.94 -3.41
C PHE A 162 -7.60 31.54 -3.81
N GLN A 163 -8.06 31.34 -5.06
CA GLN A 163 -9.41 31.82 -5.45
C GLN A 163 -10.52 31.21 -4.60
N LEU A 164 -10.46 29.91 -4.35
CA LEU A 164 -11.44 29.23 -3.50
C LEU A 164 -11.43 29.82 -2.08
N GLY A 165 -10.24 30.14 -1.55
CA GLY A 165 -10.12 30.83 -0.27
C GLY A 165 -10.79 32.21 -0.24
N LEU A 166 -10.69 32.99 -1.32
CA LEU A 166 -11.38 34.27 -1.48
C LEU A 166 -12.91 34.09 -1.56
N ASP A 167 -13.36 33.11 -2.35
CA ASP A 167 -14.79 32.83 -2.52
C ASP A 167 -15.45 32.44 -1.19
N ILE A 168 -14.82 31.58 -0.39
CA ILE A 168 -15.32 31.18 0.94
C ILE A 168 -15.26 32.36 1.94
N ALA A 169 -14.21 33.17 1.90
CA ALA A 169 -14.10 34.36 2.76
C ALA A 169 -15.25 35.36 2.49
N ALA A 170 -15.56 35.61 1.21
CA ALA A 170 -16.69 36.47 0.82
C ALA A 170 -18.04 35.89 1.28
N ILE A 171 -18.20 34.57 1.26
CA ILE A 171 -19.41 33.90 1.77
C ILE A 171 -19.55 34.08 3.27
N LYS A 172 -18.46 33.94 4.04
CA LYS A 172 -18.50 34.18 5.50
C LYS A 172 -18.86 35.64 5.80
N GLU A 173 -18.31 36.60 5.06
CA GLU A 173 -18.66 38.01 5.22
C GLU A 173 -20.14 38.29 4.90
N ALA A 174 -20.65 37.73 3.81
CA ALA A 174 -22.05 37.91 3.41
C ALA A 174 -23.05 37.16 4.30
N ASN A 175 -22.61 36.10 5.01
CA ASN A 175 -23.45 35.25 5.85
C ASN A 175 -22.83 35.08 7.25
N PRO A 176 -22.96 36.10 8.13
CA PRO A 176 -22.33 36.06 9.46
C PRO A 176 -22.75 34.85 10.32
N GLU A 177 -23.99 34.40 10.16
CA GLU A 177 -24.58 33.25 10.87
C GLU A 177 -24.17 31.89 10.28
N ALA A 178 -23.53 31.87 9.11
CA ALA A 178 -23.04 30.63 8.52
C ALA A 178 -21.90 30.06 9.38
N ILE A 179 -21.90 28.74 9.52
CA ILE A 179 -20.90 27.96 10.26
C ILE A 179 -19.99 27.13 9.34
N GLY A 180 -20.28 27.11 8.04
CA GLY A 180 -19.56 26.30 7.07
C GLY A 180 -20.08 26.44 5.65
N CYS A 181 -19.48 25.67 4.74
CA CYS A 181 -19.90 25.56 3.34
C CYS A 181 -19.89 24.10 2.86
N ILE A 182 -20.75 23.79 1.89
CA ILE A 182 -20.58 22.65 0.99
C ILE A 182 -19.84 23.15 -0.25
N LEU A 183 -18.70 22.53 -0.56
CA LEU A 183 -17.90 22.83 -1.74
C LEU A 183 -18.31 21.86 -2.85
N GLY A 184 -19.08 22.33 -3.83
CA GLY A 184 -19.57 21.50 -4.93
C GLY A 184 -18.42 20.76 -5.61
N GLY A 185 -18.53 19.44 -5.76
CA GLY A 185 -17.50 18.55 -6.31
C GLY A 185 -16.30 18.25 -5.41
N HIS A 186 -16.26 18.73 -4.16
CA HIS A 186 -15.06 18.63 -3.32
C HIS A 186 -15.31 18.05 -1.91
N GLY A 187 -15.97 18.79 -1.02
CA GLY A 187 -16.03 18.45 0.41
C GLY A 187 -16.75 19.52 1.23
N ILE A 188 -16.43 19.62 2.51
CA ILE A 188 -17.05 20.62 3.40
C ILE A 188 -15.99 21.53 4.01
N THR A 189 -16.42 22.73 4.42
CA THR A 189 -15.66 23.56 5.36
C THR A 189 -16.52 23.89 6.56
N ALA A 190 -15.91 23.99 7.72
CA ALA A 190 -16.54 24.48 8.95
C ALA A 190 -15.60 25.44 9.65
N TRP A 191 -16.16 26.35 10.46
CA TRP A 191 -15.37 27.28 11.24
C TRP A 191 -15.99 27.55 12.60
N GLY A 192 -15.17 28.04 13.55
CA GLY A 192 -15.61 28.36 14.90
C GLY A 192 -14.68 29.35 15.60
N ALA A 193 -15.14 29.93 16.71
CA ALA A 193 -14.34 30.83 17.54
C ALA A 193 -13.34 30.06 18.43
N THR A 194 -13.60 28.78 18.70
CA THR A 194 -12.73 27.89 19.47
C THR A 194 -12.49 26.56 18.76
N SER A 195 -11.48 25.80 19.22
CA SER A 195 -11.19 24.48 18.65
C SER A 195 -12.39 23.54 18.77
N GLU A 196 -13.01 23.52 19.95
CA GLU A 196 -14.21 22.72 20.26
C GLU A 196 -15.41 23.11 19.41
N GLU A 197 -15.67 24.41 19.23
CA GLU A 197 -16.80 24.86 18.41
C GLU A 197 -16.63 24.50 16.93
N SER A 198 -15.42 24.61 16.39
CA SER A 198 -15.10 24.19 15.01
C SER A 198 -15.34 22.68 14.81
N GLU A 199 -14.95 21.87 15.80
CA GLU A 199 -15.21 20.42 15.81
C GLU A 199 -16.71 20.12 15.83
N GLN A 200 -17.46 20.79 16.72
CA GLN A 200 -18.90 20.63 16.84
C GLN A 200 -19.63 21.03 15.56
N ASN A 201 -19.23 22.14 14.93
CA ASN A 201 -19.79 22.58 13.66
C ASN A 201 -19.49 21.59 12.54
N SER A 202 -18.24 21.10 12.44
CA SER A 202 -17.86 20.06 11.48
C SER A 202 -18.73 18.81 11.61
N LEU A 203 -18.84 18.27 12.84
CA LEU A 203 -19.61 17.07 13.11
C LEU A 203 -21.11 17.28 12.92
N TRP A 204 -21.63 18.48 13.20
CA TRP A 204 -23.01 18.81 12.92
C TRP A 204 -23.30 18.77 11.41
N ILE A 205 -22.47 19.41 10.59
CA ILE A 205 -22.62 19.39 9.12
C ILE A 205 -22.63 17.94 8.60
N ILE A 206 -21.67 17.14 9.03
CA ILE A 206 -21.52 15.73 8.63
C ILE A 206 -22.76 14.92 8.99
N ARG A 207 -23.16 14.96 10.26
CA ARG A 207 -24.27 14.16 10.78
C ARG A 207 -25.62 14.60 10.23
N THR A 208 -25.81 15.88 9.99
CA THR A 208 -27.04 16.40 9.37
C THR A 208 -27.17 15.92 7.92
N ALA A 209 -26.07 15.90 7.16
CA ALA A 209 -26.07 15.32 5.81
C ALA A 209 -26.36 13.80 5.85
N GLU A 210 -25.70 13.05 6.75
CA GLU A 210 -25.95 11.61 6.94
C GLU A 210 -27.43 11.33 7.25
N GLN A 211 -27.99 12.02 8.25
CA GLN A 211 -29.38 11.86 8.64
C GLN A 211 -30.35 12.17 7.51
N TYR A 212 -30.07 13.19 6.70
CA TYR A 212 -30.92 13.53 5.57
C TYR A 212 -30.89 12.42 4.51
N ILE A 213 -29.70 11.91 4.17
CA ILE A 213 -29.53 10.79 3.21
C ILE A 213 -30.25 9.54 3.71
N ASP A 214 -30.10 9.20 4.99
CA ASP A 214 -30.76 8.02 5.57
C ASP A 214 -32.30 8.12 5.56
N GLN A 215 -32.83 9.33 5.74
CA GLN A 215 -34.29 9.57 5.81
C GLN A 215 -34.95 9.76 4.44
N HIS A 216 -34.24 10.32 3.47
CA HIS A 216 -34.78 10.71 2.16
C HIS A 216 -34.21 9.90 0.99
N GLY A 217 -33.22 9.06 1.25
CA GLY A 217 -32.57 8.21 0.26
C GLY A 217 -33.54 7.18 -0.32
N ARG A 218 -33.44 6.98 -1.64
CA ARG A 218 -34.14 5.89 -2.33
C ARG A 218 -33.63 4.53 -1.85
N PRO A 219 -34.50 3.50 -1.77
CA PRO A 219 -34.13 2.19 -1.21
C PRO A 219 -33.08 1.42 -2.03
N GLU A 220 -33.02 1.65 -3.34
CA GLU A 220 -32.08 0.99 -4.26
C GLU A 220 -31.25 2.06 -5.02
N PRO A 221 -30.28 2.72 -4.37
CA PRO A 221 -29.52 3.82 -4.99
C PRO A 221 -28.70 3.37 -6.20
N PHE A 222 -28.32 2.09 -6.28
CA PHE A 222 -27.64 1.53 -7.46
C PHE A 222 -28.58 0.84 -8.46
N GLY A 223 -29.89 1.05 -8.29
CA GLY A 223 -30.95 0.34 -9.02
C GLY A 223 -31.07 -1.14 -8.62
N PRO A 224 -31.95 -1.90 -9.29
CA PRO A 224 -32.13 -3.32 -8.99
C PRO A 224 -30.87 -4.12 -9.32
N VAL A 225 -30.77 -5.31 -8.75
CA VAL A 225 -29.68 -6.25 -9.00
C VAL A 225 -29.74 -6.79 -10.43
N LEU A 226 -28.61 -6.71 -11.14
CA LEU A 226 -28.39 -7.34 -12.44
C LEU A 226 -28.34 -8.87 -12.31
N ASP A 227 -29.06 -9.55 -13.20
CA ASP A 227 -29.09 -11.01 -13.21
C ASP A 227 -27.68 -11.59 -13.42
N GLY A 228 -27.27 -12.51 -12.54
CA GLY A 228 -25.94 -13.11 -12.54
C GLY A 228 -24.79 -12.26 -11.97
N TYR A 229 -25.03 -11.05 -11.46
CA TYR A 229 -23.96 -10.16 -10.92
C TYR A 229 -23.89 -10.14 -9.38
N GLY A 230 -24.79 -10.86 -8.71
CA GLY A 230 -24.79 -10.98 -7.25
C GLY A 230 -23.49 -11.55 -6.68
N ALA A 231 -23.22 -11.25 -5.41
CA ALA A 231 -22.06 -11.75 -4.69
C ALA A 231 -21.99 -13.29 -4.69
N LEU A 232 -20.84 -13.84 -5.10
CA LEU A 232 -20.57 -15.27 -4.92
C LEU A 232 -20.45 -15.61 -3.43
N PRO A 233 -20.70 -16.88 -3.04
CA PRO A 233 -20.36 -17.38 -1.72
C PRO A 233 -18.90 -17.08 -1.36
N ALA A 234 -18.63 -16.71 -0.10
CA ALA A 234 -17.33 -16.15 0.30
C ALA A 234 -16.11 -17.01 -0.09
N GLU A 235 -16.22 -18.34 0.02
CA GLU A 235 -15.15 -19.27 -0.38
C GLU A 235 -14.89 -19.26 -1.89
N GLN A 236 -15.94 -19.42 -2.71
CA GLN A 236 -15.84 -19.36 -4.17
C GLN A 236 -15.30 -18.01 -4.64
N ARG A 237 -15.70 -16.95 -3.94
CA ARG A 237 -15.30 -15.58 -4.19
C ARG A 237 -13.80 -15.37 -3.97
N ARG A 238 -13.27 -15.86 -2.84
CA ARG A 238 -11.84 -15.81 -2.52
C ARG A 238 -11.00 -16.70 -3.44
N ALA A 239 -11.49 -17.90 -3.77
CA ALA A 239 -10.82 -18.78 -4.72
C ALA A 239 -10.72 -18.12 -6.11
N LYS A 240 -11.82 -17.54 -6.61
CA LYS A 240 -11.84 -16.81 -7.89
C LYS A 240 -10.93 -15.58 -7.85
N ALA A 241 -10.91 -14.86 -6.74
CA ALA A 241 -10.01 -13.72 -6.55
C ALA A 241 -8.53 -14.13 -6.59
N ALA A 242 -8.16 -15.21 -5.91
CA ALA A 242 -6.79 -15.73 -5.90
C ALA A 242 -6.36 -16.22 -7.31
N ALA A 243 -7.28 -16.79 -8.09
CA ALA A 243 -6.99 -17.23 -9.46
C ALA A 243 -6.81 -16.05 -10.44
N LEU A 244 -7.55 -14.95 -10.27
CA LEU A 244 -7.50 -13.78 -11.15
C LEU A 244 -6.39 -12.79 -10.78
N ALA A 245 -6.08 -12.64 -9.49
CA ALA A 245 -5.17 -11.62 -8.99
C ALA A 245 -3.79 -11.56 -9.69
N PRO A 246 -3.09 -12.68 -9.99
CA PRO A 246 -1.80 -12.62 -10.68
C PRO A 246 -1.91 -11.99 -12.06
N VAL A 247 -2.96 -12.33 -12.83
CA VAL A 247 -3.21 -11.76 -14.15
C VAL A 247 -3.58 -10.28 -14.03
N ILE A 248 -4.50 -9.93 -13.12
CA ILE A 248 -4.93 -8.54 -12.90
C ILE A 248 -3.71 -7.67 -12.50
N ARG A 249 -2.84 -8.17 -11.62
CA ARG A 249 -1.60 -7.49 -11.24
C ARG A 249 -0.66 -7.32 -12.42
N GLY A 250 -0.49 -8.35 -13.26
CA GLY A 250 0.29 -8.27 -14.49
C GLY A 250 -0.19 -7.14 -15.41
N LEU A 251 -1.51 -7.05 -15.62
CA LEU A 251 -2.14 -5.97 -16.40
C LEU A 251 -1.93 -4.59 -15.75
N ALA A 252 -2.12 -4.47 -14.44
CA ALA A 252 -1.88 -3.24 -13.69
C ALA A 252 -0.39 -2.85 -13.61
N SER A 253 0.53 -3.72 -14.05
CA SER A 253 1.98 -3.55 -13.95
C SER A 253 2.69 -3.40 -15.30
N ALA A 254 1.97 -3.17 -16.40
CA ALA A 254 2.54 -3.11 -17.74
C ALA A 254 3.50 -1.92 -17.93
N ASP A 255 3.19 -0.76 -17.36
CA ASP A 255 4.04 0.42 -17.39
C ASP A 255 5.12 0.38 -16.31
N ARG A 256 4.78 -0.14 -15.13
CA ARG A 256 5.68 -0.27 -13.97
C ARG A 256 5.16 -1.34 -13.01
N PRO A 257 6.03 -2.09 -12.32
CA PRO A 257 5.61 -3.01 -11.27
C PRO A 257 4.74 -2.35 -10.18
N GLN A 258 3.72 -3.06 -9.73
CA GLN A 258 2.81 -2.64 -8.66
C GLN A 258 2.62 -3.75 -7.61
N VAL A 259 2.21 -3.37 -6.40
CA VAL A 259 1.68 -4.27 -5.36
C VAL A 259 0.16 -4.13 -5.33
N GLY A 260 -0.55 -5.22 -5.07
CA GLY A 260 -2.00 -5.28 -5.01
C GLY A 260 -2.58 -5.31 -3.59
N HIS A 261 -3.85 -4.95 -3.49
CA HIS A 261 -4.74 -5.19 -2.36
C HIS A 261 -6.08 -5.70 -2.88
N PHE A 262 -6.65 -6.68 -2.18
CA PHE A 262 -7.97 -7.24 -2.49
C PHE A 262 -8.94 -6.98 -1.34
N THR A 263 -10.16 -6.56 -1.68
CA THR A 263 -11.26 -6.44 -0.74
C THR A 263 -12.56 -6.97 -1.35
N ASP A 264 -13.33 -7.69 -0.55
CA ASP A 264 -14.66 -8.19 -0.84
C ASP A 264 -15.72 -7.55 0.08
N ASP A 265 -15.50 -6.29 0.47
CA ASP A 265 -16.44 -5.49 1.27
C ASP A 265 -17.84 -5.52 0.67
N ALA A 266 -18.85 -5.70 1.53
CA ALA A 266 -20.24 -5.84 1.12
C ALA A 266 -20.75 -4.65 0.29
N ARG A 267 -20.24 -3.44 0.54
CA ARG A 267 -20.62 -2.23 -0.21
C ARG A 267 -20.08 -2.24 -1.64
N VAL A 268 -18.90 -2.82 -1.85
CA VAL A 268 -18.35 -3.05 -3.20
C VAL A 268 -19.18 -4.08 -3.94
N LEU A 269 -19.55 -5.17 -3.27
CA LEU A 269 -20.36 -6.23 -3.86
C LEU A 269 -21.78 -5.75 -4.21
N GLU A 270 -22.39 -4.95 -3.35
CA GLU A 270 -23.69 -4.30 -3.60
C GLU A 270 -23.61 -3.36 -4.81
N PHE A 271 -22.57 -2.52 -4.86
CA PHE A 271 -22.33 -1.64 -6.00
C PHE A 271 -22.23 -2.44 -7.30
N LEU A 272 -21.39 -3.48 -7.35
CA LEU A 272 -21.19 -4.30 -8.56
C LEU A 272 -22.41 -5.12 -8.99
N ALA A 273 -23.32 -5.39 -8.06
CA ALA A 273 -24.57 -6.08 -8.36
C ALA A 273 -25.61 -5.14 -9.00
N GLY A 274 -25.54 -3.83 -8.78
CA GLY A 274 -26.55 -2.88 -9.23
C GLY A 274 -26.53 -2.59 -10.73
N THR A 275 -27.70 -2.32 -11.32
CA THR A 275 -27.85 -1.95 -12.74
C THR A 275 -27.12 -0.67 -13.15
N THR A 276 -26.85 0.25 -12.21
CA THR A 276 -26.20 1.53 -12.54
C THR A 276 -24.68 1.49 -12.44
N HIS A 277 -24.08 0.40 -11.93
CA HIS A 277 -22.63 0.32 -11.71
C HIS A 277 -21.78 0.60 -12.96
N PRO A 278 -22.15 0.20 -14.20
CA PRO A 278 -21.32 0.49 -15.36
C PRO A 278 -21.27 1.99 -15.66
N ARG A 279 -22.41 2.69 -15.52
CA ARG A 279 -22.52 4.14 -15.68
C ARG A 279 -21.71 4.86 -14.60
N LEU A 280 -21.91 4.48 -13.33
CA LEU A 280 -21.26 5.13 -12.20
C LEU A 280 -19.75 4.91 -12.20
N ALA A 281 -19.29 3.70 -12.52
CA ALA A 281 -17.86 3.41 -12.70
C ALA A 281 -17.26 4.23 -13.86
N ALA A 282 -17.98 4.40 -14.97
CA ALA A 282 -17.52 5.23 -16.09
C ALA A 282 -17.41 6.72 -15.75
N LEU A 283 -18.29 7.24 -14.87
CA LEU A 283 -18.21 8.61 -14.35
C LEU A 283 -17.01 8.80 -13.42
N GLY A 284 -16.56 7.72 -12.76
CA GLY A 284 -15.34 7.73 -11.97
C GLY A 284 -15.49 8.40 -10.62
N THR A 285 -14.37 8.77 -10.01
CA THR A 285 -14.35 9.18 -8.59
C THR A 285 -14.85 10.59 -8.31
N SER A 286 -15.15 10.83 -7.03
CA SER A 286 -16.01 11.92 -6.56
C SER A 286 -15.33 13.20 -6.10
N CYS A 287 -14.04 13.19 -5.79
CA CYS A 287 -13.34 14.40 -5.32
C CYS A 287 -11.87 14.43 -5.76
N PRO A 288 -11.21 15.61 -5.68
CA PRO A 288 -9.82 15.81 -6.07
C PRO A 288 -8.83 14.76 -5.55
N ASP A 289 -8.93 14.43 -4.26
CA ASP A 289 -8.03 13.49 -3.58
C ASP A 289 -8.14 12.07 -4.14
N HIS A 290 -9.32 11.69 -4.63
CA HIS A 290 -9.55 10.37 -5.19
C HIS A 290 -8.80 10.18 -6.53
N PHE A 291 -8.77 11.20 -7.40
CA PHE A 291 -8.12 11.11 -8.72
C PHE A 291 -6.63 10.78 -8.61
N LEU A 292 -5.95 11.37 -7.61
CA LEU A 292 -4.53 11.16 -7.39
C LEU A 292 -4.18 9.73 -6.94
N ARG A 293 -5.16 8.97 -6.43
CA ARG A 293 -4.95 7.64 -5.84
C ARG A 293 -5.59 6.51 -6.63
N THR A 294 -6.67 6.80 -7.34
CA THR A 294 -7.51 5.80 -8.00
C THR A 294 -7.59 5.97 -9.52
N LYS A 295 -6.92 7.00 -10.06
CA LYS A 295 -7.09 7.52 -11.42
C LYS A 295 -8.51 8.03 -11.67
N VAL A 296 -8.79 8.46 -12.90
CA VAL A 296 -10.10 9.01 -13.26
C VAL A 296 -11.25 7.99 -13.18
N LYS A 297 -11.01 6.71 -13.47
CA LYS A 297 -12.01 5.64 -13.40
C LYS A 297 -11.38 4.24 -13.27
N PRO A 298 -12.09 3.25 -12.72
CA PRO A 298 -11.62 1.87 -12.64
C PRO A 298 -11.72 1.15 -14.00
N LEU A 299 -11.05 0.00 -14.10
CA LEU A 299 -11.40 -1.04 -15.07
C LEU A 299 -12.48 -1.95 -14.45
N VAL A 300 -13.52 -2.27 -15.21
CA VAL A 300 -14.63 -3.12 -14.73
C VAL A 300 -14.73 -4.36 -15.63
N LEU A 301 -14.66 -5.55 -15.05
CA LEU A 301 -14.99 -6.77 -15.78
C LEU A 301 -16.49 -6.79 -16.07
N ASP A 302 -16.86 -6.94 -17.34
CA ASP A 302 -18.23 -6.90 -17.83
C ASP A 302 -18.83 -8.30 -18.07
N LEU A 303 -18.50 -9.24 -17.19
CA LEU A 303 -19.03 -10.61 -17.20
C LEU A 303 -19.79 -10.93 -15.91
N PRO A 304 -20.80 -11.83 -15.97
CA PRO A 304 -21.49 -12.31 -14.78
C PRO A 304 -20.53 -12.98 -13.78
N ALA A 305 -20.91 -12.97 -12.50
CA ALA A 305 -20.15 -13.54 -11.39
C ALA A 305 -19.77 -15.01 -11.62
N GLY A 306 -20.65 -15.79 -12.26
CA GLY A 306 -20.45 -17.20 -12.56
C GLY A 306 -19.55 -17.51 -13.77
N ALA A 307 -19.05 -16.50 -14.49
CA ALA A 307 -18.19 -16.73 -15.67
C ALA A 307 -16.91 -17.52 -15.30
N PRO A 308 -16.47 -18.48 -16.13
CA PRO A 308 -15.21 -19.20 -15.93
C PRO A 308 -14.00 -18.27 -15.77
N VAL A 309 -12.99 -18.70 -15.01
CA VAL A 309 -11.77 -17.91 -14.76
C VAL A 309 -11.06 -17.58 -16.06
N GLU A 310 -11.01 -18.53 -17.00
CA GLU A 310 -10.36 -18.41 -18.30
C GLU A 310 -11.02 -17.33 -19.16
N ASP A 311 -12.35 -17.29 -19.18
CA ASP A 311 -13.13 -16.27 -19.88
C ASP A 311 -12.93 -14.89 -19.26
N CYS A 312 -12.91 -14.82 -17.91
CA CYS A 312 -12.57 -13.59 -17.19
C CYS A 312 -11.17 -13.09 -17.56
N VAL A 313 -10.16 -13.97 -17.61
CA VAL A 313 -8.78 -13.63 -17.97
C VAL A 313 -8.68 -13.11 -19.40
N ALA A 314 -9.32 -13.78 -20.36
CA ALA A 314 -9.35 -13.34 -21.75
C ALA A 314 -9.99 -11.95 -21.87
N ARG A 315 -11.15 -11.77 -21.22
CA ARG A 315 -11.89 -10.50 -21.27
C ARG A 315 -11.14 -9.35 -20.58
N LEU A 316 -10.47 -9.62 -19.45
CA LEU A 316 -9.65 -8.63 -18.74
C LEU A 316 -8.52 -8.08 -19.62
N LYS A 317 -7.89 -8.92 -20.45
CA LYS A 317 -6.83 -8.49 -21.38
C LYS A 317 -7.38 -7.53 -22.43
N GLU A 318 -8.50 -7.87 -23.05
CA GLU A 318 -9.18 -7.00 -24.02
C GLU A 318 -9.60 -5.66 -23.40
N LEU A 319 -10.21 -5.71 -22.21
CA LEU A 319 -10.63 -4.51 -21.48
C LEU A 319 -9.44 -3.65 -21.06
N HIS A 320 -8.29 -4.25 -20.75
CA HIS A 320 -7.07 -3.52 -20.40
C HIS A 320 -6.50 -2.77 -21.59
N GLU A 321 -6.46 -3.38 -22.78
CA GLU A 321 -6.05 -2.69 -24.01
C GLU A 321 -6.98 -1.50 -24.30
N ALA A 322 -8.29 -1.70 -24.18
CA ALA A 322 -9.28 -0.63 -24.36
C ALA A 322 -9.13 0.48 -23.30
N TYR A 323 -8.92 0.12 -22.03
CA TYR A 323 -8.70 1.06 -20.94
C TYR A 323 -7.47 1.93 -21.19
N ARG A 324 -6.35 1.33 -21.62
CA ARG A 324 -5.11 2.07 -21.93
C ARG A 324 -5.30 3.03 -23.09
N ALA A 325 -5.97 2.59 -24.15
CA ALA A 325 -6.27 3.44 -25.31
C ALA A 325 -7.17 4.62 -24.94
N ASP A 326 -8.20 4.38 -24.12
CA ASP A 326 -9.09 5.42 -23.64
C ASP A 326 -8.40 6.40 -22.68
N TYR A 327 -7.52 5.91 -21.79
CA TYR A 327 -6.75 6.76 -20.90
C TYR A 327 -5.72 7.62 -21.66
N GLN A 328 -5.09 7.08 -22.72
CA GLN A 328 -4.25 7.86 -23.63
C GLN A 328 -5.08 8.93 -24.36
N ALA A 329 -6.25 8.58 -24.88
CA ALA A 329 -7.14 9.53 -25.54
C ALA A 329 -7.63 10.63 -24.59
N TYR A 330 -7.90 10.30 -23.31
CA TYR A 330 -8.20 11.28 -22.27
C TYR A 330 -7.04 12.25 -22.07
N TYR A 331 -5.80 11.76 -21.98
CA TYR A 331 -4.63 12.61 -21.88
C TYR A 331 -4.49 13.53 -23.10
N ASP A 332 -4.58 12.98 -24.32
CA ASP A 332 -4.40 13.73 -25.56
C ASP A 332 -5.47 14.82 -25.78
N ARG A 333 -6.69 14.62 -25.27
CA ARG A 333 -7.78 15.62 -25.36
C ARG A 333 -7.52 16.87 -24.52
N HIS A 334 -6.82 16.73 -23.39
CA HIS A 334 -6.70 17.79 -22.38
C HIS A 334 -5.29 18.31 -22.17
N ALA A 335 -4.26 17.56 -22.58
CA ALA A 335 -2.87 17.97 -22.47
C ALA A 335 -2.56 19.19 -23.34
N GLY A 336 -1.94 20.19 -22.73
CA GLY A 336 -1.39 21.36 -23.40
C GLY A 336 0.14 21.30 -23.51
N PRO A 337 0.79 22.33 -24.09
CA PRO A 337 2.24 22.39 -24.26
C PRO A 337 3.04 22.24 -22.96
N ASP A 338 2.48 22.70 -21.83
CA ASP A 338 3.12 22.70 -20.51
C ASP A 338 2.68 21.53 -19.61
N SER A 339 1.84 20.61 -20.11
CA SER A 339 1.37 19.47 -19.33
C SER A 339 2.50 18.47 -19.03
N PRO A 340 2.60 17.95 -17.79
CA PRO A 340 3.52 16.84 -17.49
C PRO A 340 3.22 15.61 -18.35
N ALA A 341 4.24 14.78 -18.58
CA ALA A 341 4.08 13.52 -19.31
C ALA A 341 3.07 12.58 -18.62
N ILE A 342 2.38 11.77 -19.43
CA ILE A 342 1.42 10.77 -18.96
C ILE A 342 2.05 9.85 -17.90
N ARG A 343 1.37 9.63 -16.77
CA ARG A 343 1.89 8.87 -15.62
C ARG A 343 1.58 7.36 -15.72
N GLY A 344 1.70 6.80 -16.93
CA GLY A 344 1.27 5.44 -17.26
C GLY A 344 -0.25 5.35 -17.45
N ALA A 345 -0.69 4.39 -18.25
CA ALA A 345 -2.08 4.17 -18.65
C ALA A 345 -2.75 2.98 -17.93
N ASP A 346 -2.04 2.26 -17.05
CA ASP A 346 -2.62 1.10 -16.34
C ASP A 346 -3.66 1.45 -15.27
N PRO A 347 -4.67 0.59 -15.02
CA PRO A 347 -5.69 0.86 -14.01
C PRO A 347 -5.14 0.76 -12.59
N ALA A 348 -5.53 1.70 -11.73
CA ALA A 348 -5.25 1.64 -10.29
C ALA A 348 -6.30 0.81 -9.52
N ILE A 349 -7.52 0.72 -10.08
CA ILE A 349 -8.66 -0.01 -9.51
C ILE A 349 -9.22 -0.94 -10.57
N VAL A 350 -9.43 -2.21 -10.22
CA VAL A 350 -10.08 -3.22 -11.05
C VAL A 350 -11.25 -3.83 -10.28
N LEU A 351 -12.44 -3.79 -10.86
CA LEU A 351 -13.67 -4.28 -10.24
C LEU A 351 -14.14 -5.56 -10.95
N VAL A 352 -14.49 -6.57 -10.17
CA VAL A 352 -14.90 -7.89 -10.67
C VAL A 352 -16.25 -8.27 -10.08
N PRO A 353 -17.34 -8.26 -10.87
CA PRO A 353 -18.68 -8.60 -10.40
C PRO A 353 -18.74 -9.94 -9.68
N GLY A 354 -19.51 -9.96 -8.59
CA GLY A 354 -19.62 -11.10 -7.69
C GLY A 354 -18.36 -11.45 -6.90
N VAL A 355 -17.21 -10.81 -7.16
CA VAL A 355 -15.90 -11.09 -6.53
C VAL A 355 -15.44 -10.00 -5.58
N GLY A 356 -15.30 -8.76 -6.06
CA GLY A 356 -14.81 -7.64 -5.25
C GLY A 356 -13.94 -6.66 -6.04
N MET A 357 -13.04 -6.00 -5.33
CA MET A 357 -12.16 -4.96 -5.85
C MET A 357 -10.69 -5.31 -5.64
N PHE A 358 -9.90 -5.05 -6.67
CA PHE A 358 -8.44 -5.09 -6.64
C PHE A 358 -7.92 -3.67 -6.82
N SER A 359 -7.00 -3.25 -5.96
CA SER A 359 -6.38 -1.94 -6.01
C SER A 359 -4.85 -2.05 -6.01
N PHE A 360 -4.18 -1.12 -6.69
CA PHE A 360 -2.75 -1.21 -6.97
C PHE A 360 -1.99 0.06 -6.56
N GLY A 361 -0.74 -0.12 -6.17
CA GLY A 361 0.14 0.98 -5.80
C GLY A 361 1.61 0.59 -5.77
N LYS A 362 2.48 1.58 -5.53
CA LYS A 362 3.94 1.39 -5.45
C LYS A 362 4.39 0.58 -4.22
N ASN A 363 3.50 0.40 -3.25
CA ASN A 363 3.65 -0.46 -2.09
C ASN A 363 2.26 -0.86 -1.58
N LYS A 364 2.19 -1.85 -0.68
CA LYS A 364 0.92 -2.36 -0.16
C LYS A 364 0.07 -1.30 0.55
N GLN A 365 0.67 -0.40 1.34
CA GLN A 365 -0.06 0.69 1.99
C GLN A 365 -0.79 1.55 0.95
N THR A 366 -0.09 2.01 -0.10
CA THR A 366 -0.71 2.82 -1.16
C THR A 366 -1.76 2.05 -1.95
N ALA A 367 -1.57 0.75 -2.19
CA ALA A 367 -2.56 -0.09 -2.83
C ALA A 367 -3.84 -0.23 -1.97
N ARG A 368 -3.69 -0.48 -0.66
CA ARG A 368 -4.82 -0.53 0.29
C ARG A 368 -5.56 0.81 0.33
N VAL A 369 -4.82 1.90 0.50
CA VAL A 369 -5.37 3.26 0.57
C VAL A 369 -6.13 3.60 -0.72
N ALA A 370 -5.63 3.22 -1.91
CA ALA A 370 -6.38 3.39 -3.15
C ALA A 370 -7.73 2.64 -3.14
N GLY A 371 -7.77 1.43 -2.58
CA GLY A 371 -9.01 0.67 -2.39
C GLY A 371 -9.97 1.35 -1.41
N GLU A 372 -9.45 1.88 -0.30
CA GLU A 372 -10.25 2.65 0.67
C GLU A 372 -10.86 3.89 0.02
N PHE A 373 -10.07 4.67 -0.71
CA PHE A 373 -10.57 5.84 -1.46
C PHE A 373 -11.66 5.48 -2.47
N TYR A 374 -11.53 4.37 -3.17
CA TYR A 374 -12.57 3.94 -4.11
C TYR A 374 -13.83 3.44 -3.39
N LEU A 375 -13.69 2.86 -2.20
CA LEU A 375 -14.81 2.51 -1.33
C LEU A 375 -15.56 3.76 -0.82
N ASN A 376 -14.84 4.82 -0.47
CA ASN A 376 -15.43 6.14 -0.20
C ASN A 376 -16.17 6.67 -1.44
N ALA A 377 -15.58 6.57 -2.64
CA ALA A 377 -16.25 6.96 -3.87
C ALA A 377 -17.57 6.19 -4.09
N ILE A 378 -17.62 4.88 -3.79
CA ILE A 378 -18.85 4.08 -3.83
C ILE A 378 -19.89 4.61 -2.82
N ASN A 379 -19.50 4.95 -1.60
CA ASN A 379 -20.43 5.51 -0.61
C ASN A 379 -20.97 6.88 -1.03
N VAL A 380 -20.12 7.71 -1.63
CA VAL A 380 -20.54 9.00 -2.20
C VAL A 380 -21.54 8.80 -3.32
N MET A 381 -21.25 7.90 -4.27
CA MET A 381 -22.18 7.56 -5.35
C MET A 381 -23.51 7.07 -4.79
N ARG A 382 -23.48 6.22 -3.75
CA ARG A 382 -24.68 5.74 -3.05
C ARG A 382 -25.51 6.90 -2.50
N GLY A 383 -24.88 7.80 -1.75
CA GLY A 383 -25.54 8.95 -1.14
C GLY A 383 -26.14 9.88 -2.20
N ALA A 384 -25.36 10.22 -3.23
CA ALA A 384 -25.79 11.12 -4.31
C ALA A 384 -26.95 10.53 -5.13
N GLU A 385 -26.89 9.25 -5.50
CA GLU A 385 -27.98 8.56 -6.21
C GLU A 385 -29.19 8.30 -5.28
N GLY A 386 -28.98 8.26 -3.97
CA GLY A 386 -30.04 8.16 -2.98
C GLY A 386 -30.93 9.40 -2.96
N ILE A 387 -30.33 10.61 -2.99
CA ILE A 387 -31.07 11.88 -2.83
C ILE A 387 -31.29 12.63 -4.16
N SER A 388 -30.52 12.36 -5.21
CA SER A 388 -30.61 12.98 -6.53
C SER A 388 -29.97 12.05 -7.58
N ALA A 389 -29.01 12.54 -8.36
CA ALA A 389 -28.16 11.78 -9.27
C ALA A 389 -26.69 12.18 -9.08
N TYR A 390 -25.77 11.22 -9.14
CA TYR A 390 -24.34 11.46 -9.05
C TYR A 390 -23.82 12.18 -10.31
N ALA A 391 -23.28 13.37 -10.10
CA ALA A 391 -22.73 14.29 -11.08
C ALA A 391 -21.36 14.79 -10.57
N PRO A 392 -20.27 14.05 -10.80
CA PRO A 392 -18.93 14.52 -10.45
C PRO A 392 -18.51 15.68 -11.36
N ILE A 393 -17.39 16.31 -11.02
CA ILE A 393 -16.78 17.37 -11.83
C ILE A 393 -16.49 16.88 -13.26
N ASP A 394 -16.37 17.83 -14.20
CA ASP A 394 -16.11 17.51 -15.59
C ASP A 394 -14.71 16.89 -15.82
N GLU A 395 -14.54 16.24 -16.97
CA GLU A 395 -13.30 15.53 -17.32
C GLU A 395 -12.08 16.45 -17.41
N ALA A 396 -12.24 17.70 -17.87
CA ALA A 396 -11.14 18.64 -17.98
C ALA A 396 -10.64 19.05 -16.58
N GLU A 397 -11.55 19.23 -15.62
CA GLU A 397 -11.19 19.50 -14.22
C GLU A 397 -10.43 18.34 -13.59
N LYS A 398 -10.84 17.09 -13.86
CA LYS A 398 -10.10 15.90 -13.41
C LYS A 398 -8.66 15.93 -13.93
N PHE A 399 -8.47 16.28 -15.20
CA PHE A 399 -7.14 16.39 -15.80
C PHE A 399 -6.29 17.48 -15.14
N ARG A 400 -6.87 18.66 -14.89
CA ARG A 400 -6.16 19.79 -14.22
C ARG A 400 -5.73 19.47 -12.79
N ILE A 401 -6.38 18.52 -12.13
CA ILE A 401 -6.01 18.02 -10.80
C ILE A 401 -4.95 16.92 -10.91
N GLU A 402 -5.17 15.92 -11.75
CA GLU A 402 -4.28 14.77 -11.90
C GLU A 402 -2.88 15.19 -12.38
N TYR A 403 -2.82 16.09 -13.36
CA TYR A 403 -1.57 16.57 -13.98
C TYR A 403 -1.09 17.92 -13.43
N TRP A 404 -1.51 18.25 -12.21
CA TRP A 404 -1.12 19.49 -11.57
C TRP A 404 0.39 19.57 -11.32
N ALA A 405 0.99 20.70 -11.68
CA ALA A 405 2.41 21.00 -11.49
C ALA A 405 2.89 20.86 -10.03
N LEU A 406 2.03 21.11 -9.05
CA LEU A 406 2.39 20.94 -7.63
C LEU A 406 2.57 19.49 -7.24
N GLU A 407 1.67 18.63 -7.70
CA GLU A 407 1.80 17.21 -7.44
C GLU A 407 3.05 16.66 -8.15
N GLU A 408 3.33 17.17 -9.34
CA GLU A 408 4.58 16.87 -10.06
C GLU A 408 5.83 17.29 -9.26
N ALA A 409 5.83 18.48 -8.64
CA ALA A 409 6.92 18.95 -7.80
C ALA A 409 7.12 18.07 -6.55
N LYS A 410 6.04 17.57 -5.94
CA LYS A 410 6.12 16.61 -4.82
C LYS A 410 6.73 15.29 -5.28
N LEU A 411 6.25 14.74 -6.41
CA LEU A 411 6.73 13.46 -6.93
C LEU A 411 8.24 13.50 -7.25
N ARG A 412 8.74 14.62 -7.80
CA ARG A 412 10.18 14.82 -8.08
C ARG A 412 11.07 14.90 -6.84
N ARG A 413 10.51 15.22 -5.68
CA ARG A 413 11.24 15.30 -4.40
C ARG A 413 11.29 13.97 -3.65
N LEU A 414 10.55 12.95 -4.11
CA LEU A 414 10.57 11.64 -3.46
C LEU A 414 11.94 10.98 -3.61
N PRO A 415 12.43 10.28 -2.58
CA PRO A 415 13.64 9.49 -2.70
C PRO A 415 13.46 8.39 -3.75
N ALA A 416 14.58 7.95 -4.32
CA ALA A 416 14.58 6.78 -5.21
C ALA A 416 13.96 5.57 -4.49
N PRO A 417 13.17 4.73 -5.20
CA PRO A 417 12.63 3.51 -4.63
C PRO A 417 13.73 2.60 -4.09
N GLN A 418 13.42 1.86 -3.02
CA GLN A 418 14.32 0.83 -2.52
C GLN A 418 14.48 -0.31 -3.55
N PRO A 419 15.58 -1.08 -3.51
CA PRO A 419 15.90 -2.05 -4.56
C PRO A 419 14.85 -3.15 -4.78
N LEU A 420 14.10 -3.52 -3.73
CA LEU A 420 13.03 -4.53 -3.80
C LEU A 420 11.64 -3.91 -3.62
N ALA A 421 11.51 -2.59 -3.74
CA ALA A 421 10.19 -1.96 -3.80
C ALA A 421 9.34 -2.68 -4.86
N THR A 422 8.07 -2.90 -4.55
CA THR A 422 7.09 -3.64 -5.37
C THR A 422 7.30 -5.14 -5.54
N ARG A 423 8.36 -5.73 -4.98
CA ARG A 423 8.57 -7.18 -4.98
C ARG A 423 7.82 -7.84 -3.83
N ILE A 424 7.25 -9.02 -4.10
CA ILE A 424 6.53 -9.84 -3.12
C ILE A 424 7.31 -11.11 -2.89
N ALA A 425 7.78 -11.33 -1.66
CA ALA A 425 8.63 -12.44 -1.27
C ALA A 425 7.91 -13.45 -0.38
N LEU A 426 7.89 -14.72 -0.78
CA LEU A 426 7.49 -15.83 0.09
C LEU A 426 8.74 -16.56 0.57
N VAL A 427 8.93 -16.64 1.88
CA VAL A 427 10.07 -17.30 2.50
C VAL A 427 9.55 -18.44 3.38
N THR A 428 9.91 -19.68 3.05
CA THR A 428 9.49 -20.86 3.84
C THR A 428 10.42 -21.09 5.04
N GLY A 429 9.89 -21.58 6.17
CA GLY A 429 10.65 -21.71 7.42
C GLY A 429 11.15 -20.36 7.96
N ALA A 430 10.37 -19.29 7.76
CA ALA A 430 10.80 -17.91 7.99
C ALA A 430 10.48 -17.36 9.39
N ALA A 431 9.90 -18.15 10.29
CA ALA A 431 9.66 -17.68 11.65
C ALA A 431 10.94 -17.66 12.53
N SER A 432 12.04 -18.27 12.06
CA SER A 432 13.31 -18.31 12.78
C SER A 432 14.54 -18.40 11.87
N GLY A 433 15.73 -18.25 12.46
CA GLY A 433 17.03 -18.50 11.82
C GLY A 433 17.25 -17.79 10.48
N ILE A 434 17.79 -18.55 9.52
CA ILE A 434 18.15 -18.05 8.18
C ILE A 434 16.93 -17.45 7.48
N GLY A 435 15.78 -18.14 7.52
CA GLY A 435 14.54 -17.67 6.90
C GLY A 435 14.09 -16.33 7.47
N ARG A 436 14.12 -16.16 8.80
CA ARG A 436 13.79 -14.88 9.44
C ARG A 436 14.76 -13.77 9.04
N ALA A 437 16.06 -14.03 9.03
CA ALA A 437 17.05 -13.04 8.61
C ALA A 437 16.88 -12.62 7.14
N ILE A 438 16.56 -13.57 6.25
CA ILE A 438 16.23 -13.30 4.86
C ILE A 438 14.98 -12.42 4.79
N ALA A 439 13.89 -12.81 5.44
CA ALA A 439 12.64 -12.05 5.46
C ALA A 439 12.84 -10.61 5.97
N THR A 440 13.56 -10.44 7.08
CA THR A 440 13.92 -9.12 7.62
C THR A 440 14.71 -8.29 6.62
N ARG A 441 15.71 -8.89 5.96
CA ARG A 441 16.52 -8.18 4.96
C ARG A 441 15.69 -7.75 3.76
N LEU A 442 14.83 -8.62 3.23
CA LEU A 442 14.00 -8.30 2.06
C LEU A 442 12.98 -7.19 2.39
N ALA A 443 12.35 -7.25 3.57
CA ALA A 443 11.43 -6.21 4.04
C ALA A 443 12.14 -4.85 4.21
N ALA A 444 13.36 -4.84 4.78
CA ALA A 444 14.15 -3.64 4.94
C ALA A 444 14.53 -2.97 3.61
N GLU A 445 14.52 -3.72 2.51
CA GLU A 445 14.82 -3.27 1.15
C GLU A 445 13.55 -3.02 0.30
N GLY A 446 12.38 -2.99 0.95
CA GLY A 446 11.12 -2.54 0.36
C GLY A 446 10.19 -3.64 -0.17
N ALA A 447 10.54 -4.92 0.01
CA ALA A 447 9.67 -6.03 -0.40
C ALA A 447 8.49 -6.19 0.57
N CYS A 448 7.33 -6.61 0.04
CA CYS A 448 6.28 -7.22 0.85
C CYS A 448 6.66 -8.68 1.13
N VAL A 449 6.53 -9.14 2.38
CA VAL A 449 7.06 -10.46 2.79
C VAL A 449 5.98 -11.37 3.37
N VAL A 450 5.92 -12.60 2.87
CA VAL A 450 5.11 -13.68 3.41
C VAL A 450 6.01 -14.61 4.21
N ILE A 451 5.81 -14.60 5.52
CA ILE A 451 6.46 -15.51 6.47
C ILE A 451 5.69 -16.82 6.44
N ALA A 452 6.19 -17.80 5.68
CA ALA A 452 5.62 -19.14 5.62
C ALA A 452 6.33 -20.04 6.64
N ASP A 453 5.61 -20.60 7.59
CA ASP A 453 6.18 -21.50 8.61
C ASP A 453 5.16 -22.57 9.02
N LEU A 454 5.62 -23.68 9.59
CA LEU A 454 4.73 -24.73 10.10
C LEU A 454 3.92 -24.23 11.30
N ASP A 455 4.52 -23.36 12.11
CA ASP A 455 3.91 -22.77 13.30
C ASP A 455 3.22 -21.43 12.97
N ALA A 456 1.90 -21.47 12.89
CA ALA A 456 1.07 -20.33 12.52
C ALA A 456 1.28 -19.10 13.42
N GLU A 457 1.40 -19.32 14.74
CA GLU A 457 1.54 -18.22 15.70
C GLU A 457 2.91 -17.57 15.60
N LYS A 458 3.98 -18.36 15.45
CA LYS A 458 5.32 -17.82 15.24
C LYS A 458 5.43 -17.08 13.90
N ALA A 459 4.78 -17.58 12.85
CA ALA A 459 4.75 -16.89 11.56
C ALA A 459 4.10 -15.50 11.67
N ARG A 460 2.94 -15.41 12.35
CA ARG A 460 2.24 -14.12 12.57
C ARG A 460 3.03 -13.18 13.46
N ALA A 461 3.63 -13.69 14.55
CA ALA A 461 4.46 -12.89 15.44
C ALA A 461 5.68 -12.31 14.69
N ALA A 462 6.39 -13.13 13.92
CA ALA A 462 7.52 -12.67 13.12
C ALA A 462 7.11 -11.64 12.05
N ALA A 463 5.97 -11.82 11.39
CA ALA A 463 5.45 -10.84 10.43
C ALA A 463 5.08 -9.50 11.09
N ALA A 464 4.49 -9.52 12.28
CA ALA A 464 4.11 -8.30 13.01
C ALA A 464 5.33 -7.42 13.34
N GLU A 465 6.48 -8.03 13.65
CA GLU A 465 7.73 -7.30 13.92
C GLU A 465 8.32 -6.58 12.70
N LEU A 466 7.92 -6.95 11.46
CA LEU A 466 8.49 -6.39 10.23
C LEU A 466 7.79 -5.12 9.73
N GLY A 467 6.66 -4.71 10.33
CA GLY A 467 5.93 -3.50 9.93
C GLY A 467 4.43 -3.69 9.69
N GLY A 468 3.84 -4.75 10.25
CA GLY A 468 2.40 -5.04 10.14
C GLY A 468 1.99 -5.56 8.76
N THR A 469 0.67 -5.65 8.52
CA THR A 469 0.09 -6.29 7.33
C THR A 469 0.35 -5.56 6.01
N ASP A 470 0.78 -4.29 6.07
CA ASP A 470 1.22 -3.53 4.90
C ASP A 470 2.67 -3.86 4.50
N VAL A 471 3.43 -4.60 5.32
CA VAL A 471 4.79 -5.04 5.00
C VAL A 471 4.89 -6.56 4.97
N ALA A 472 4.32 -7.24 5.96
CA ALA A 472 4.42 -8.69 6.07
C ALA A 472 3.16 -9.38 6.59
N VAL A 473 2.95 -10.62 6.15
CA VAL A 473 1.89 -11.52 6.66
C VAL A 473 2.48 -12.87 7.02
N GLY A 474 1.95 -13.49 8.08
CA GLY A 474 2.34 -14.84 8.51
C GLY A 474 1.33 -15.87 8.05
N VAL A 475 1.79 -16.95 7.41
CA VAL A 475 0.96 -18.06 6.93
C VAL A 475 1.49 -19.39 7.44
N ALA A 476 0.56 -20.27 7.82
CA ALA A 476 0.87 -21.63 8.22
C ALA A 476 1.04 -22.50 6.96
N VAL A 477 2.12 -23.26 6.87
CA VAL A 477 2.35 -24.18 5.76
C VAL A 477 3.20 -25.37 6.19
N ASP A 478 2.68 -26.57 5.95
CA ASP A 478 3.51 -27.76 5.82
C ASP A 478 3.93 -27.87 4.36
N VAL A 479 5.23 -27.68 4.09
CA VAL A 479 5.74 -27.70 2.71
C VAL A 479 5.65 -29.09 2.06
N SER A 480 5.46 -30.16 2.85
CA SER A 480 5.33 -31.53 2.33
C SER A 480 3.92 -31.87 1.81
N ASP A 481 2.94 -30.99 2.06
CA ASP A 481 1.54 -31.07 1.63
C ASP A 481 1.25 -30.06 0.50
N GLU A 482 0.91 -30.57 -0.69
CA GLU A 482 0.63 -29.73 -1.86
C GLU A 482 -0.57 -28.79 -1.66
N ALA A 483 -1.61 -29.23 -0.95
CA ALA A 483 -2.79 -28.42 -0.70
C ALA A 483 -2.48 -27.27 0.27
N ALA A 484 -1.68 -27.55 1.30
CA ALA A 484 -1.21 -26.52 2.24
C ALA A 484 -0.31 -25.48 1.53
N VAL A 485 0.58 -25.92 0.64
CA VAL A 485 1.42 -25.03 -0.18
C VAL A 485 0.58 -24.15 -1.10
N GLN A 486 -0.42 -24.73 -1.78
CA GLN A 486 -1.34 -23.98 -2.63
C GLN A 486 -2.08 -22.91 -1.81
N ALA A 487 -2.66 -23.27 -0.67
CA ALA A 487 -3.38 -22.33 0.19
C ALA A 487 -2.48 -21.19 0.71
N ALA A 488 -1.21 -21.48 1.03
CA ALA A 488 -0.25 -20.46 1.46
C ALA A 488 0.09 -19.47 0.36
N ILE A 489 0.22 -19.93 -0.89
CA ILE A 489 0.44 -19.09 -2.07
C ILE A 489 -0.81 -18.27 -2.40
N GLU A 490 -2.00 -18.85 -2.31
CA GLU A 490 -3.26 -18.11 -2.48
C GLU A 490 -3.41 -17.00 -1.44
N ALA A 491 -3.02 -17.26 -0.18
CA ALA A 491 -2.98 -16.25 0.87
C ALA A 491 -1.99 -15.12 0.56
N ALA A 492 -0.81 -15.44 0.02
CA ALA A 492 0.16 -14.45 -0.46
C ALA A 492 -0.41 -13.57 -1.58
N VAL A 493 -1.05 -14.20 -2.56
CA VAL A 493 -1.67 -13.55 -3.71
C VAL A 493 -2.83 -12.65 -3.29
N LEU A 494 -3.70 -13.08 -2.36
CA LEU A 494 -4.77 -12.23 -1.84
C LEU A 494 -4.22 -11.08 -0.99
N ALA A 495 -3.12 -11.31 -0.26
CA ALA A 495 -2.50 -10.28 0.57
C ALA A 495 -1.79 -9.20 -0.26
N PHE A 496 -1.11 -9.54 -1.35
CA PHE A 496 -0.24 -8.59 -2.07
C PHE A 496 -0.46 -8.53 -3.59
N GLY A 497 -1.41 -9.29 -4.13
CA GLY A 497 -1.76 -9.32 -5.55
C GLY A 497 -0.96 -10.29 -6.42
N GLY A 498 0.10 -10.92 -5.90
CA GLY A 498 0.98 -11.78 -6.70
C GLY A 498 2.17 -12.34 -5.91
N LEU A 499 3.21 -12.77 -6.63
CA LEU A 499 4.44 -13.30 -6.06
C LEU A 499 5.62 -13.01 -7.01
N ASP A 500 6.77 -12.58 -6.51
CA ASP A 500 7.93 -12.25 -7.36
C ASP A 500 9.24 -12.90 -6.91
N LEU A 501 9.32 -13.29 -5.64
CA LEU A 501 10.49 -13.84 -4.99
C LEU A 501 10.05 -15.03 -4.14
N VAL A 502 10.66 -16.20 -4.36
CA VAL A 502 10.40 -17.38 -3.55
C VAL A 502 11.70 -17.89 -2.98
N VAL A 503 11.75 -18.04 -1.66
CA VAL A 503 12.92 -18.57 -0.97
C VAL A 503 12.54 -19.90 -0.34
N ASN A 504 12.98 -20.98 -0.97
CA ASN A 504 12.92 -22.33 -0.44
C ASN A 504 13.97 -22.49 0.66
N ASN A 505 13.59 -22.15 1.90
CA ASN A 505 14.45 -22.20 3.08
C ASN A 505 14.05 -23.29 4.09
N ALA A 506 12.78 -23.71 4.12
CA ALA A 506 12.32 -24.76 5.03
C ALA A 506 13.20 -26.01 4.95
N GLY A 507 13.59 -26.51 6.11
CA GLY A 507 14.46 -27.68 6.21
C GLY A 507 14.77 -28.07 7.64
N LEU A 508 15.26 -29.30 7.78
CA LEU A 508 15.66 -29.90 9.04
C LEU A 508 16.92 -30.74 8.80
N SER A 509 17.62 -31.11 9.87
CA SER A 509 18.84 -31.89 9.78
C SER A 509 18.84 -33.01 10.81
N LEU A 510 18.80 -34.26 10.33
CA LEU A 510 19.00 -35.45 11.17
C LEU A 510 20.34 -36.09 10.79
N SER A 511 21.32 -35.97 11.68
CA SER A 511 22.65 -36.57 11.49
C SER A 511 22.75 -37.90 12.22
N LYS A 512 22.79 -38.99 11.45
CA LYS A 512 22.95 -40.38 11.94
C LYS A 512 23.91 -41.16 11.04
N PRO A 513 24.69 -42.11 11.59
CA PRO A 513 25.41 -43.09 10.79
C PRO A 513 24.48 -43.88 9.87
N LEU A 514 25.01 -44.47 8.79
CA LEU A 514 24.20 -45.20 7.80
C LEU A 514 23.32 -46.29 8.43
N LEU A 515 23.89 -47.12 9.30
CA LEU A 515 23.19 -48.25 9.92
C LEU A 515 22.15 -47.84 10.97
N GLU A 516 22.16 -46.58 11.40
CA GLU A 516 21.20 -46.01 12.36
C GLU A 516 20.17 -45.10 11.68
N THR A 517 20.36 -44.79 10.39
CA THR A 517 19.43 -43.98 9.62
C THR A 517 18.25 -44.86 9.22
N THR A 518 17.07 -44.60 9.80
CA THR A 518 15.86 -45.36 9.46
C THR A 518 15.24 -44.85 8.16
N GLU A 519 14.38 -45.66 7.54
CA GLU A 519 13.58 -45.23 6.38
C GLU A 519 12.73 -44.00 6.72
N ALA A 520 12.14 -43.95 7.93
CA ALA A 520 11.38 -42.79 8.39
C ALA A 520 12.25 -41.52 8.51
N ASP A 521 13.52 -41.63 8.95
CA ASP A 521 14.45 -40.50 8.98
C ASP A 521 14.82 -40.01 7.56
N TRP A 522 14.89 -40.94 6.61
CA TRP A 522 15.13 -40.67 5.20
C TRP A 522 13.95 -39.95 4.56
N ASP A 523 12.76 -40.52 4.69
CA ASP A 523 11.51 -40.03 4.12
C ASP A 523 11.19 -38.64 4.65
N LEU A 524 11.25 -38.42 5.97
CA LEU A 524 11.00 -37.11 6.57
C LEU A 524 11.89 -36.01 5.98
N GLN A 525 13.18 -36.30 5.78
CA GLN A 525 14.12 -35.33 5.21
C GLN A 525 13.82 -35.07 3.72
N HIS A 526 13.47 -36.10 2.95
CA HIS A 526 13.13 -35.96 1.52
C HIS A 526 11.78 -35.27 1.32
N ASP A 527 10.77 -35.61 2.11
CA ASP A 527 9.44 -35.01 2.06
C ASP A 527 9.48 -33.51 2.36
N VAL A 528 10.22 -33.11 3.40
CA VAL A 528 10.32 -31.69 3.78
C VAL A 528 11.22 -30.90 2.84
N MET A 529 12.42 -31.39 2.53
CA MET A 529 13.41 -30.59 1.79
C MET A 529 13.30 -30.77 0.27
N ALA A 530 13.38 -32.01 -0.24
CA ALA A 530 13.41 -32.25 -1.68
C ALA A 530 12.02 -32.06 -2.29
N LYS A 531 11.03 -32.85 -1.86
CA LYS A 531 9.64 -32.76 -2.30
C LYS A 531 9.03 -31.42 -1.93
N GLY A 532 9.23 -30.93 -0.70
CA GLY A 532 8.63 -29.68 -0.27
C GLY A 532 9.07 -28.47 -1.10
N SER A 533 10.37 -28.33 -1.38
CA SER A 533 10.85 -27.26 -2.26
C SER A 533 10.36 -27.40 -3.70
N PHE A 534 10.19 -28.62 -4.21
CA PHE A 534 9.56 -28.87 -5.50
C PHE A 534 8.10 -28.40 -5.52
N LEU A 535 7.29 -28.74 -4.51
CA LEU A 535 5.87 -28.36 -4.44
C LEU A 535 5.70 -26.84 -4.37
N VAL A 536 6.54 -26.17 -3.57
CA VAL A 536 6.56 -24.71 -3.47
C VAL A 536 6.92 -24.08 -4.80
N SER A 537 8.01 -24.53 -5.44
CA SER A 537 8.44 -24.01 -6.75
C SER A 537 7.39 -24.24 -7.85
N LYS A 538 6.77 -25.42 -7.90
CA LYS A 538 5.71 -25.76 -8.87
C LYS A 538 4.52 -24.81 -8.75
N ASN A 539 4.02 -24.59 -7.53
CA ASN A 539 2.87 -23.72 -7.32
C ASN A 539 3.23 -22.24 -7.51
N ALA A 540 4.43 -21.82 -7.10
CA ALA A 540 4.91 -20.46 -7.35
C ALA A 540 5.08 -20.16 -8.85
N ALA A 541 5.61 -21.11 -9.63
CA ALA A 541 5.79 -20.95 -11.07
C ALA A 541 4.47 -20.66 -11.80
N ARG A 542 3.35 -21.28 -11.37
CA ARG A 542 2.01 -20.99 -11.92
C ARG A 542 1.63 -19.52 -11.77
N VAL A 543 1.87 -18.94 -10.59
CA VAL A 543 1.62 -17.52 -10.31
C VAL A 543 2.56 -16.62 -11.12
N LEU A 544 3.86 -16.92 -11.11
CA LEU A 544 4.90 -16.16 -11.80
C LEU A 544 4.65 -16.11 -13.33
N ILE A 545 4.24 -17.23 -13.92
CA ILE A 545 3.90 -17.32 -15.34
C ILE A 545 2.61 -16.56 -15.64
N ALA A 546 1.57 -16.70 -14.81
CA ALA A 546 0.30 -16.03 -15.01
C ALA A 546 0.40 -14.50 -14.95
N GLN A 547 1.25 -13.95 -14.07
CA GLN A 547 1.49 -12.51 -13.98
C GLN A 547 2.37 -11.96 -15.10
N GLY A 548 3.25 -12.77 -15.68
CA GLY A 548 4.11 -12.36 -16.81
C GLY A 548 5.17 -11.31 -16.48
N LEU A 549 5.55 -11.17 -15.20
CA LEU A 549 6.53 -10.18 -14.72
C LEU A 549 7.93 -10.76 -14.48
N GLY A 550 8.14 -12.04 -14.79
CA GLY A 550 9.31 -12.80 -14.37
C GLY A 550 9.34 -13.04 -12.86
N GLY A 551 10.53 -13.32 -12.32
CA GLY A 551 10.75 -13.42 -10.87
C GLY A 551 12.03 -14.16 -10.48
N ASP A 552 12.20 -14.42 -9.18
CA ASP A 552 13.33 -15.19 -8.66
C ASP A 552 12.86 -16.32 -7.74
N ILE A 553 13.41 -17.51 -7.94
CA ILE A 553 13.31 -18.63 -7.00
C ILE A 553 14.71 -18.91 -6.46
N VAL A 554 14.87 -18.87 -5.15
CA VAL A 554 16.13 -19.08 -4.45
C VAL A 554 16.03 -20.29 -3.54
N TYR A 555 16.94 -21.23 -3.70
CA TYR A 555 17.06 -22.40 -2.84
C TYR A 555 18.15 -22.18 -1.79
N ILE A 556 17.80 -22.31 -0.50
CA ILE A 556 18.80 -22.43 0.56
C ILE A 556 19.19 -23.90 0.66
N SER A 557 20.20 -24.28 -0.11
CA SER A 557 20.75 -25.63 -0.13
C SER A 557 21.73 -25.80 1.06
N SER A 558 22.95 -26.26 0.80
CA SER A 558 23.98 -26.48 1.81
C SER A 558 25.30 -26.77 1.10
N LYS A 559 26.43 -26.54 1.79
CA LYS A 559 27.71 -27.11 1.36
C LYS A 559 27.65 -28.64 1.19
N ASN A 560 26.79 -29.34 1.94
CA ASN A 560 26.66 -30.80 1.87
C ASN A 560 26.00 -31.29 0.57
N SER A 561 25.52 -30.39 -0.30
CA SER A 561 25.13 -30.75 -1.66
C SER A 561 26.31 -31.26 -2.51
N ILE A 562 27.54 -30.94 -2.12
CA ILE A 562 28.78 -31.30 -2.81
C ILE A 562 29.83 -31.91 -1.87
N PHE A 563 29.87 -31.47 -0.61
CA PHE A 563 30.79 -31.97 0.38
C PHE A 563 30.27 -33.25 1.03
N ALA A 564 31.12 -34.28 1.09
CA ALA A 564 30.81 -35.54 1.75
C ALA A 564 30.89 -35.41 3.28
N GLY A 565 29.86 -34.81 3.89
CA GLY A 565 29.71 -34.71 5.34
C GLY A 565 29.48 -36.07 6.01
N PRO A 566 30.33 -36.51 6.97
CA PRO A 566 30.11 -37.77 7.69
C PRO A 566 28.75 -37.80 8.40
N ASN A 567 28.11 -38.97 8.46
CA ASN A 567 26.86 -39.23 9.18
C ASN A 567 25.68 -38.33 8.73
N ASN A 568 25.63 -37.97 7.45
CA ASN A 568 24.60 -37.09 6.89
C ASN A 568 24.08 -37.61 5.54
N ILE A 569 23.94 -38.92 5.36
CA ILE A 569 23.59 -39.49 4.04
C ILE A 569 22.23 -38.96 3.53
N ALA A 570 21.19 -39.01 4.36
CA ALA A 570 19.86 -38.52 3.99
C ALA A 570 19.85 -36.99 3.76
N TYR A 571 20.44 -36.21 4.69
CA TYR A 571 20.55 -34.75 4.54
C TYR A 571 21.35 -34.32 3.30
N SER A 572 22.49 -34.96 3.03
CA SER A 572 23.34 -34.59 1.90
C SER A 572 22.68 -34.97 0.57
N ALA A 573 21.97 -36.11 0.53
CA ALA A 573 21.18 -36.52 -0.63
C ALA A 573 20.08 -35.49 -0.96
N THR A 574 19.31 -35.02 0.03
CA THR A 574 18.26 -34.03 -0.21
C THR A 574 18.82 -32.66 -0.62
N LYS A 575 19.95 -32.25 -0.05
CA LYS A 575 20.62 -31.00 -0.47
C LYS A 575 21.24 -31.08 -1.86
N ALA A 576 21.74 -32.25 -2.25
CA ALA A 576 22.19 -32.50 -3.62
C ALA A 576 21.01 -32.48 -4.62
N ASP A 577 19.86 -33.06 -4.25
CA ASP A 577 18.62 -32.99 -5.01
C ASP A 577 18.18 -31.53 -5.22
N GLN A 578 18.05 -30.75 -4.14
CA GLN A 578 17.71 -29.32 -4.20
C GLN A 578 18.68 -28.54 -5.11
N ALA A 579 19.98 -28.82 -5.02
CA ALA A 579 20.98 -28.18 -5.88
C ALA A 579 20.84 -28.57 -7.36
N HIS A 580 20.33 -29.76 -7.65
CA HIS A 580 20.03 -30.16 -9.03
C HIS A 580 18.72 -29.55 -9.53
N GLN A 581 17.68 -29.46 -8.68
CA GLN A 581 16.43 -28.76 -9.00
C GLN A 581 16.68 -27.33 -9.45
N VAL A 582 17.59 -26.59 -8.81
CA VAL A 582 17.97 -25.23 -9.23
C VAL A 582 18.35 -25.16 -10.71
N ARG A 583 19.16 -26.11 -11.19
CA ARG A 583 19.63 -26.12 -12.58
C ARG A 583 18.52 -26.50 -13.56
N LEU A 584 17.71 -27.49 -13.20
CA LEU A 584 16.59 -27.94 -14.04
C LEU A 584 15.53 -26.84 -14.17
N LEU A 585 15.11 -26.25 -13.05
CA LEU A 585 14.12 -25.18 -13.04
C LEU A 585 14.65 -23.89 -13.69
N ALA A 586 15.94 -23.58 -13.56
CA ALA A 586 16.54 -22.46 -14.28
C ALA A 586 16.45 -22.63 -15.81
N ALA A 587 16.64 -23.85 -16.31
CA ALA A 587 16.55 -24.16 -17.73
C ALA A 587 15.08 -24.14 -18.22
N GLU A 588 14.15 -24.63 -17.41
CA GLU A 588 12.72 -24.70 -17.75
C GLU A 588 12.02 -23.34 -17.67
N LEU A 589 12.25 -22.59 -16.59
CA LEU A 589 11.50 -21.34 -16.32
C LEU A 589 12.15 -20.09 -16.93
N GLY A 590 13.35 -20.23 -17.52
CA GLY A 590 14.09 -19.12 -18.10
C GLY A 590 13.36 -18.41 -19.23
N GLU A 591 12.56 -19.13 -20.03
CA GLU A 591 11.76 -18.53 -21.11
C GLU A 591 10.68 -17.56 -20.61
N HIS A 592 10.29 -17.71 -19.34
CA HIS A 592 9.33 -16.83 -18.65
C HIS A 592 10.00 -15.70 -17.88
N GLY A 593 11.32 -15.51 -18.01
CA GLY A 593 12.07 -14.51 -17.25
C GLY A 593 12.17 -14.82 -15.75
N ILE A 594 11.98 -16.08 -15.36
CA ILE A 594 12.09 -16.53 -13.97
C ILE A 594 13.49 -17.08 -13.74
N LYS A 595 14.25 -16.45 -12.86
CA LYS A 595 15.59 -16.88 -12.47
C LYS A 595 15.51 -17.89 -11.34
N VAL A 596 16.33 -18.94 -11.39
CA VAL A 596 16.41 -19.92 -10.30
C VAL A 596 17.86 -20.07 -9.87
N ASN A 597 18.16 -19.75 -8.61
CA ASN A 597 19.52 -19.80 -8.07
C ASN A 597 19.56 -20.50 -6.71
N GLY A 598 20.73 -20.95 -6.30
CA GLY A 598 20.98 -21.63 -5.04
C GLY A 598 21.99 -20.89 -4.17
N ILE A 599 21.88 -21.07 -2.86
CA ILE A 599 22.87 -20.63 -1.88
C ILE A 599 23.32 -21.85 -1.08
N ASN A 600 24.64 -21.98 -0.93
CA ASN A 600 25.28 -23.07 -0.19
C ASN A 600 25.89 -22.52 1.10
N PRO A 601 25.12 -22.41 2.19
CA PRO A 601 25.66 -21.99 3.48
C PRO A 601 26.51 -23.10 4.14
N ASP A 602 27.45 -22.69 4.99
CA ASP A 602 28.07 -23.56 5.99
C ASP A 602 27.69 -23.18 7.42
N GLY A 603 27.52 -24.19 8.28
CA GLY A 603 27.72 -24.09 9.73
C GLY A 603 27.06 -22.91 10.44
N VAL A 604 25.83 -22.53 10.09
CA VAL A 604 25.11 -21.42 10.75
C VAL A 604 24.61 -21.87 12.13
N VAL A 605 25.45 -21.73 13.14
CA VAL A 605 25.16 -22.18 14.52
C VAL A 605 24.25 -21.19 15.24
N ARG A 606 24.57 -19.90 15.18
CA ARG A 606 23.82 -18.85 15.89
C ARG A 606 22.47 -18.59 15.23
N GLY A 607 21.41 -18.58 16.04
CA GLY A 607 20.04 -18.24 15.60
C GLY A 607 19.30 -19.32 14.81
N SER A 608 19.95 -20.43 14.45
CA SER A 608 19.33 -21.51 13.67
C SER A 608 18.41 -22.39 14.52
N GLY A 609 17.12 -22.44 14.15
CA GLY A 609 16.14 -23.34 14.76
C GLY A 609 16.39 -24.84 14.49
N ILE A 610 17.15 -25.16 13.44
CA ILE A 610 17.52 -26.54 13.06
C ILE A 610 18.42 -27.20 14.12
N PHE A 611 19.12 -26.39 14.92
CA PHE A 611 20.01 -26.86 16.00
C PHE A 611 19.43 -26.64 17.41
N ALA A 612 18.19 -26.14 17.49
CA ALA A 612 17.46 -26.03 18.76
C ALA A 612 17.15 -27.43 19.32
N GLY A 613 17.25 -27.60 20.64
CA GLY A 613 17.11 -28.91 21.32
C GLY A 613 18.42 -29.49 21.88
N GLY A 614 19.43 -28.64 22.13
CA GLY A 614 20.66 -29.02 22.82
C GLY A 614 21.75 -29.62 21.91
N TRP A 615 21.64 -29.50 20.59
CA TRP A 615 22.71 -29.90 19.67
C TRP A 615 23.97 -29.05 19.86
N GLY A 616 23.81 -27.72 19.99
CA GLY A 616 24.89 -26.79 20.29
C GLY A 616 25.62 -27.19 21.56
N ALA A 617 24.89 -27.30 22.67
CA ALA A 617 25.40 -27.81 23.95
C ALA A 617 26.12 -29.17 23.84
N LYS A 618 25.53 -30.17 23.15
CA LYS A 618 26.16 -31.49 22.96
C LYS A 618 27.47 -31.41 22.16
N ARG A 619 27.51 -30.61 21.10
CA ARG A 619 28.73 -30.42 20.28
C ARG A 619 29.78 -29.61 21.01
N ALA A 620 29.38 -28.55 21.69
CA ALA A 620 30.21 -27.74 22.57
C ALA A 620 30.91 -28.61 23.61
N ALA A 621 30.16 -29.51 24.27
CA ALA A 621 30.70 -30.49 25.21
C ALA A 621 31.68 -31.49 24.56
N VAL A 622 31.39 -31.98 23.35
CA VAL A 622 32.30 -32.89 22.60
C VAL A 622 33.62 -32.20 22.24
N TYR A 623 33.59 -30.91 21.88
CA TYR A 623 34.80 -30.17 21.50
C TYR A 623 35.48 -29.45 22.68
N GLY A 624 34.87 -29.46 23.86
CA GLY A 624 35.39 -28.79 25.05
C GLY A 624 35.39 -27.26 24.95
N VAL A 625 34.41 -26.67 24.24
CA VAL A 625 34.25 -25.22 24.09
C VAL A 625 32.90 -24.76 24.65
N PRO A 626 32.76 -23.51 25.13
CA PRO A 626 31.45 -22.94 25.46
C PRO A 626 30.51 -22.94 24.25
N GLU A 627 29.21 -23.09 24.47
CA GLU A 627 28.22 -23.15 23.38
C GLU A 627 28.18 -21.84 22.58
N GLU A 628 28.32 -20.71 23.26
CA GLU A 628 28.42 -19.38 22.67
C GLU A 628 29.67 -19.18 21.80
N GLU A 629 30.74 -19.95 22.03
CA GLU A 629 31.98 -19.92 21.26
C GLU A 629 32.02 -20.96 20.14
N LEU A 630 31.03 -21.87 20.09
CA LEU A 630 31.01 -22.97 19.13
C LEU A 630 31.07 -22.50 17.68
N GLY A 631 30.40 -21.38 17.35
CA GLY A 631 30.45 -20.77 16.02
C GLY A 631 31.85 -20.29 15.64
N ALA A 632 32.53 -19.59 16.55
CA ALA A 632 33.91 -19.13 16.36
C ALA A 632 34.91 -20.30 16.27
N TYR A 633 34.67 -21.37 17.02
CA TYR A 633 35.45 -22.61 16.93
C TYR A 633 35.30 -23.27 15.56
N TYR A 634 34.07 -23.41 15.03
CA TYR A 634 33.86 -23.95 13.69
C TYR A 634 34.47 -23.07 12.60
N ALA A 635 34.41 -21.74 12.76
CA ALA A 635 35.01 -20.80 11.83
C ALA A 635 36.50 -21.07 11.58
N GLN A 636 37.25 -21.58 12.56
CA GLN A 636 38.69 -21.90 12.39
C GLN A 636 38.98 -22.95 11.31
N ARG A 637 37.97 -23.71 10.87
CA ARG A 637 38.08 -24.72 9.80
C ARG A 637 37.90 -24.13 8.40
N THR A 638 37.54 -22.85 8.31
CA THR A 638 37.30 -22.12 7.06
C THR A 638 38.50 -21.25 6.68
N LEU A 639 38.66 -20.91 5.41
CA LEU A 639 39.79 -20.11 4.93
C LEU A 639 39.80 -18.68 5.48
N LEU A 640 38.63 -18.05 5.61
CA LEU A 640 38.50 -16.68 6.12
C LEU A 640 38.47 -16.61 7.66
N LYS A 641 38.31 -17.75 8.34
CA LYS A 641 38.22 -17.84 9.81
C LYS A 641 37.15 -16.94 10.41
N ARG A 642 36.03 -16.79 9.70
CA ARG A 642 34.86 -15.99 10.12
C ARG A 642 33.65 -16.90 10.31
N GLU A 643 32.88 -16.62 11.36
CA GLU A 643 31.60 -17.28 11.58
C GLU A 643 30.63 -16.91 10.45
N VAL A 644 29.88 -17.88 9.95
CA VAL A 644 28.78 -17.64 9.01
C VAL A 644 27.49 -17.45 9.81
N LEU A 645 26.86 -16.30 9.63
CA LEU A 645 25.64 -15.91 10.32
C LEU A 645 24.43 -15.91 9.37
N PRO A 646 23.19 -15.98 9.91
CA PRO A 646 21.97 -15.87 9.10
C PRO A 646 21.96 -14.67 8.16
N GLU A 647 22.47 -13.52 8.61
CA GLU A 647 22.52 -12.27 7.84
C GLU A 647 23.47 -12.37 6.63
N ASN A 648 24.50 -13.21 6.69
CA ASN A 648 25.38 -13.44 5.54
C ASN A 648 24.62 -14.15 4.42
N VAL A 649 23.77 -15.11 4.76
CA VAL A 649 22.90 -15.79 3.80
C VAL A 649 21.85 -14.82 3.25
N ALA A 650 21.24 -14.01 4.12
CA ALA A 650 20.29 -12.98 3.73
C ALA A 650 20.87 -11.96 2.74
N ASN A 651 22.11 -11.54 2.95
CA ASN A 651 22.82 -10.64 2.03
C ASN A 651 23.03 -11.27 0.64
N ALA A 652 23.34 -12.57 0.58
CA ALA A 652 23.50 -13.28 -0.69
C ALA A 652 22.16 -13.47 -1.42
N VAL A 653 21.07 -13.77 -0.71
CA VAL A 653 19.72 -13.82 -1.29
C VAL A 653 19.37 -12.45 -1.88
N PHE A 654 19.51 -11.39 -1.08
CA PHE A 654 19.23 -10.03 -1.53
C PHE A 654 19.99 -9.68 -2.80
N ALA A 655 21.31 -9.92 -2.83
CA ALA A 655 22.17 -9.61 -3.98
C ALA A 655 21.71 -10.34 -5.27
N LEU A 656 21.34 -11.62 -5.18
CA LEU A 656 20.86 -12.39 -6.34
C LEU A 656 19.51 -11.89 -6.90
N CYS A 657 18.71 -11.27 -6.04
CA CYS A 657 17.37 -10.78 -6.36
C CYS A 657 17.33 -9.31 -6.80
N THR A 658 18.47 -8.60 -6.82
CA THR A 658 18.53 -7.23 -7.35
C THR A 658 18.64 -7.20 -8.88
N ALA A 659 18.40 -6.03 -9.46
CA ALA A 659 18.54 -5.80 -10.90
C ALA A 659 19.98 -6.03 -11.41
N ASP A 660 20.99 -5.94 -10.53
CA ASP A 660 22.40 -6.15 -10.89
C ASP A 660 22.68 -7.60 -11.31
N PHE A 661 21.87 -8.56 -10.84
CA PHE A 661 21.95 -9.98 -11.20
C PHE A 661 20.86 -10.39 -12.21
N SER A 662 20.45 -9.48 -13.08
CA SER A 662 19.41 -9.71 -14.10
C SER A 662 19.72 -10.83 -15.10
N HIS A 663 21.00 -11.16 -15.32
CA HIS A 663 21.45 -12.18 -16.30
C HIS A 663 21.99 -13.47 -15.64
N THR A 664 21.70 -13.68 -14.35
CA THR A 664 22.25 -14.80 -13.57
C THR A 664 21.15 -15.79 -13.16
N THR A 665 21.20 -17.01 -13.72
CA THR A 665 20.31 -18.13 -13.37
C THR A 665 21.08 -19.44 -13.37
N GLY A 666 20.65 -20.43 -12.60
CA GLY A 666 21.31 -21.73 -12.40
C GLY A 666 22.55 -21.67 -11.48
N LEU A 667 22.86 -20.51 -10.90
CA LEU A 667 24.05 -20.29 -10.08
C LEU A 667 23.89 -20.90 -8.69
N HIS A 668 24.99 -21.35 -8.09
CA HIS A 668 25.08 -21.62 -6.66
C HIS A 668 26.14 -20.71 -6.03
N VAL A 669 25.75 -19.94 -5.01
CA VAL A 669 26.64 -19.03 -4.29
C VAL A 669 27.07 -19.67 -2.96
N PRO A 670 28.37 -19.96 -2.76
CA PRO A 670 28.89 -20.38 -1.46
C PRO A 670 28.80 -19.24 -0.45
N VAL A 671 28.25 -19.52 0.72
CA VAL A 671 28.25 -18.62 1.89
C VAL A 671 28.82 -19.41 3.06
N ASP A 672 30.11 -19.68 3.00
CA ASP A 672 30.77 -20.71 3.82
C ASP A 672 32.10 -20.26 4.45
N ALA A 673 32.45 -18.98 4.31
CA ALA A 673 33.75 -18.43 4.72
C ALA A 673 34.97 -19.15 4.08
N GLY A 674 34.75 -19.81 2.93
CA GLY A 674 35.78 -20.50 2.15
C GLY A 674 36.05 -21.92 2.62
N VAL A 675 35.12 -22.85 2.40
CA VAL A 675 35.36 -24.28 2.64
C VAL A 675 35.94 -24.90 1.37
N ALA A 676 37.26 -25.07 1.31
CA ALA A 676 37.96 -25.53 0.11
C ALA A 676 37.45 -26.86 -0.46
N ALA A 677 37.00 -27.78 0.40
CA ALA A 677 36.44 -29.07 0.00
C ALA A 677 35.04 -28.96 -0.63
N ALA A 678 34.40 -27.80 -0.53
CA ALA A 678 33.08 -27.48 -1.08
C ALA A 678 33.17 -26.39 -2.18
N PHE A 679 34.33 -26.20 -2.80
CA PHE A 679 34.41 -25.33 -3.97
C PHE A 679 33.67 -25.94 -5.15
N LEU A 680 32.72 -25.20 -5.70
CA LEU A 680 32.03 -25.54 -6.94
C LEU A 680 33.04 -25.48 -8.10
N ARG A 681 33.03 -26.49 -8.96
CA ARG A 681 33.93 -26.63 -10.12
C ARG A 681 33.14 -26.82 -11.40
#